data_AF-A0A0P6WRM8-F1
#
_entry.id   AF-A0A0P6WRM8-F1
#
_cell.length_a   1.000
_cell.length_b   1.000
_cell.length_c   1.000
_cell.angle_alpha   90.00
_cell.angle_beta   90.00
_cell.angle_gamma   90.00
#
_symmetry.space_group_name_H-M   'P 1'
#
loop_
_entity.id
_entity.type
_entity.pdbx_description
1 polymer ?
#
loop_
_entity_poly.entity_id
_entity_poly.type
_entity_poly.pdbx_seq_one_letter_code
_entity_poly.pdbx_strand_id
1 'polypeptide(L)'
;MEKSASPLSIKNLYRKSWVLPLLLAITLFVAYGFQVFHLGFYWDDWEDVFLYKLHSSAEFFHYFAYDRPTTIWVYLLFFPLFGLSPAKWQIFNLILRYLSILGLWWTFCQVWPRRKYEIGWLALLLAIFPGFFQQTISVTYSRHFAALALFGFSLVFSILAWRYRRWYLPFTLVAVIASFAQMMTIEYFVGLEVIRPFLFWVLFRHEIPNRRKRIFLVIKLWLPYVIPLLGFFAWRFFLFKPAPGTDDPNGTISLSQLRADPFGLILHLIQNILQDFIYLLVFIWSQTIDSNEIDLASKALWLSWIAGGVVALVAAWLLGKEENPSENPESDHHLFVKDWLILGGVSILAGGLPVWLTDRQIIVGQWSDRFSLGPMLGICLLVIVLIILLGYKRIQKSVLLGILLALSLSTQIRTVNRYRLNWDIQKDYYWQFFWRVPSMKPGTALFGTKMPFGLIADYSVSYAMNAIYSPDMNVSHIPYWFFSSMRAYGNDIPDFVPDLPVNYSMRNLRFTGSTSNGIVPHYKAGSACVRILKPEDKYSPFLTPEEVKLAQISNLDQILRENSDTRVSPEEIFGPEPEHDWCYFYQKAELARQYGDWETIVELGDQVEKNGFTPAVGMEYEPFIEGYAHQGKWETAYLLTKKANDLTNNMGKTLCYDWNRLEPVIHENDAASHEWVDRVQSDLNCQQFGNLSD
;
A
#
# COMPACT_ATOMS: atom_id res chain seq x y z
N MET A 1 -9.13 3.99 59.18
CA MET A 1 -9.53 5.14 58.33
C MET A 1 -8.60 6.27 58.72
N GLU A 2 -7.74 6.88 57.90
CA GLU A 2 -7.61 7.02 56.45
C GLU A 2 -6.11 6.94 56.09
N LYS A 3 -5.76 6.16 55.07
CA LYS A 3 -4.46 6.29 54.40
C LYS A 3 -4.57 7.45 53.42
N SER A 4 -4.04 8.60 53.80
CA SER A 4 -3.76 9.72 52.91
C SER A 4 -2.92 9.22 51.73
N ALA A 5 -3.56 9.12 50.56
CA ALA A 5 -2.86 8.95 49.29
C ALA A 5 -2.16 10.26 48.98
N SER A 6 -0.83 10.30 49.14
CA SER A 6 -0.02 11.42 48.68
C SER A 6 -0.29 11.64 47.18
N PRO A 7 -0.49 12.89 46.71
CA PRO A 7 -0.67 13.15 45.29
C PRO A 7 0.56 12.64 44.54
N LEU A 8 0.33 11.82 43.52
CA LEU A 8 1.37 11.21 42.69
C LEU A 8 2.18 12.35 42.04
N SER A 9 3.29 12.73 42.65
CA SER A 9 4.17 13.77 42.12
C SER A 9 4.70 13.31 40.77
N ILE A 10 4.32 14.04 39.72
CA ILE A 10 4.67 13.80 38.31
C ILE A 10 6.19 13.64 38.10
N LYS A 11 7.02 14.20 39.02
CA LYS A 11 8.48 14.02 39.06
C LYS A 11 8.91 12.54 39.18
N ASN A 12 8.10 11.69 39.79
CA ASN A 12 8.37 10.26 39.94
C ASN A 12 7.93 9.42 38.73
N LEU A 13 7.18 10.01 37.78
CA LEU A 13 6.68 9.27 36.61
C LEU A 13 7.78 9.06 35.58
N TYR A 14 8.55 10.10 35.21
CA TYR A 14 9.61 10.04 34.19
C TYR A 14 10.76 9.08 34.53
N ARG A 15 11.06 8.88 35.81
CA ARG A 15 12.08 7.90 36.24
C ARG A 15 11.66 6.44 35.99
N LYS A 16 10.38 6.18 35.72
CA LYS A 16 9.89 4.82 35.49
C LYS A 16 10.19 4.38 34.07
N SER A 17 10.75 3.18 33.94
CA SER A 17 11.19 2.58 32.67
C SER A 17 10.08 2.37 31.63
N TRP A 18 8.80 2.54 31.98
CA TRP A 18 7.65 2.31 31.08
C TRP A 18 7.12 3.57 30.39
N VAL A 19 7.52 4.78 30.80
CA VAL A 19 6.96 6.03 30.24
C VAL A 19 7.28 6.19 28.76
N LEU A 20 8.52 5.93 28.36
CA LEU A 20 8.92 6.06 26.96
C LEU A 20 8.32 4.97 26.05
N PRO A 21 8.27 3.68 26.45
CA PRO A 21 7.45 2.69 25.75
C PRO A 21 5.99 3.10 25.57
N LEU A 22 5.36 3.68 26.60
CA LEU A 22 3.99 4.18 26.48
C LEU A 22 3.88 5.36 25.50
N LEU A 23 4.79 6.34 25.57
CA LEU A 23 4.82 7.48 24.65
C LEU A 23 5.03 7.02 23.20
N LEU A 24 5.87 6.01 22.98
CA LEU A 24 6.09 5.37 21.69
C LEU A 24 4.80 4.71 21.17
N ALA A 25 4.11 3.94 22.02
CA ALA A 25 2.84 3.31 21.67
C ALA A 25 1.76 4.35 21.32
N ILE A 26 1.64 5.43 22.11
CA ILE A 26 0.71 6.54 21.84
C ILE A 26 1.05 7.21 20.51
N THR A 27 2.33 7.52 20.26
CA THR A 27 2.78 8.15 19.00
C THR A 27 2.38 7.29 17.79
N LEU A 28 2.64 5.98 17.85
CA LEU A 28 2.26 5.04 16.79
C LEU A 28 0.74 4.91 16.62
N PHE A 29 -0.02 4.86 17.72
CA PHE A 29 -1.47 4.80 17.67
C PHE A 29 -2.07 6.07 17.05
N VAL A 30 -1.57 7.25 17.43
CA VAL A 30 -2.00 8.53 16.84
C VAL A 30 -1.65 8.61 15.36
N ALA A 31 -0.47 8.14 14.96
CA ALA A 31 -0.05 8.14 13.55
C ALA A 31 -0.89 7.21 12.68
N TYR A 32 -1.09 5.96 13.15
CA TYR A 32 -1.53 4.85 12.31
C TYR A 32 -2.79 4.13 12.82
N GLY A 33 -3.03 4.12 14.13
CA GLY A 33 -4.09 3.34 14.76
C GLY A 33 -5.47 3.98 14.78
N PHE A 34 -5.57 5.32 14.64
CA PHE A 34 -6.87 6.01 14.77
C PHE A 34 -7.90 5.64 13.67
N GLN A 35 -7.45 5.12 12.52
CA GLN A 35 -8.30 4.70 11.40
C GLN A 35 -8.29 3.19 11.16
N VAL A 36 -7.75 2.38 12.07
CA VAL A 36 -7.47 0.95 11.83
C VAL A 36 -8.67 0.14 11.30
N PHE A 37 -9.89 0.52 11.70
CA PHE A 37 -11.14 -0.16 11.29
C PHE A 37 -11.72 0.34 9.95
N HIS A 38 -11.17 1.41 9.39
CA HIS A 38 -11.57 1.98 8.10
C HIS A 38 -10.50 1.79 7.02
N LEU A 39 -9.44 1.04 7.33
CA LEU A 39 -8.37 0.68 6.39
C LEU A 39 -8.64 -0.71 5.81
N GLY A 40 -8.08 -0.95 4.62
CA GLY A 40 -8.25 -2.21 3.88
C GLY A 40 -6.95 -2.89 3.49
N PHE A 41 -7.01 -3.56 2.33
CA PHE A 41 -5.86 -4.16 1.66
C PHE A 41 -5.42 -3.30 0.48
N TYR A 42 -4.10 -3.23 0.28
CA TYR A 42 -3.50 -2.35 -0.73
C TYR A 42 -2.33 -3.03 -1.41
N TRP A 43 -2.04 -2.61 -2.64
CA TRP A 43 -0.87 -3.05 -3.41
C TRP A 43 -0.58 -4.56 -3.29
N ASP A 44 0.55 -4.95 -2.71
CA ASP A 44 0.98 -6.33 -2.53
C ASP A 44 0.22 -7.10 -1.42
N ASP A 45 -0.62 -6.45 -0.60
CA ASP A 45 -1.47 -7.19 0.34
C ASP A 45 -2.41 -8.14 -0.42
N TRP A 46 -2.83 -7.72 -1.63
CA TRP A 46 -3.72 -8.50 -2.49
C TRP A 46 -3.09 -9.82 -2.97
N GLU A 47 -1.77 -9.87 -3.13
CA GLU A 47 -1.04 -11.12 -3.43
C GLU A 47 -1.28 -12.13 -2.32
N ASP A 48 -1.04 -11.73 -1.07
CA ASP A 48 -1.15 -12.60 0.09
C ASP A 48 -2.62 -13.00 0.37
N VAL A 49 -3.57 -12.07 0.19
CA VAL A 49 -5.02 -12.32 0.30
C VAL A 49 -5.50 -13.34 -0.74
N PHE A 50 -5.07 -13.18 -2.00
CA PHE A 50 -5.37 -14.12 -3.07
C PHE A 50 -4.80 -15.50 -2.80
N LEU A 51 -3.54 -15.60 -2.36
CA LEU A 51 -2.91 -16.89 -2.07
C LEU A 51 -3.58 -17.59 -0.88
N TYR A 52 -4.07 -16.85 0.11
CA TYR A 52 -4.84 -17.43 1.21
C TYR A 52 -6.15 -18.06 0.73
N LYS A 53 -6.82 -17.45 -0.26
CA LYS A 53 -8.03 -17.98 -0.90
C LYS A 53 -7.80 -19.24 -1.74
N LEU A 54 -6.56 -19.59 -2.08
CA LEU A 54 -6.25 -20.88 -2.72
C LEU A 54 -6.42 -22.07 -1.77
N HIS A 55 -6.52 -21.83 -0.46
CA HIS A 55 -6.64 -22.88 0.56
C HIS A 55 -5.55 -23.97 0.48
N SER A 56 -4.38 -23.65 -0.09
CA SER A 56 -3.26 -24.57 -0.29
C SER A 56 -1.94 -23.95 0.16
N SER A 57 -1.38 -24.46 1.26
CA SER A 57 -0.05 -24.04 1.72
C SER A 57 1.07 -24.42 0.74
N ALA A 58 0.86 -25.46 -0.06
CA ALA A 58 1.80 -25.88 -1.09
C ALA A 58 1.88 -24.85 -2.23
N GLU A 59 0.73 -24.37 -2.72
CA GLU A 59 0.71 -23.34 -3.75
C GLU A 59 1.20 -21.99 -3.23
N PHE A 60 0.88 -21.67 -1.98
CA PHE A 60 1.45 -20.51 -1.30
C PHE A 60 3.00 -20.57 -1.29
N PHE A 61 3.58 -21.73 -0.97
CA PHE A 61 5.03 -21.92 -1.01
C PHE A 61 5.58 -21.85 -2.43
N HIS A 62 4.97 -22.52 -3.42
CA HIS A 62 5.42 -22.49 -4.81
C HIS A 62 5.46 -21.08 -5.38
N TYR A 63 4.47 -20.25 -5.03
CA TYR A 63 4.41 -18.88 -5.46
C TYR A 63 5.56 -18.03 -4.89
N PHE A 64 5.91 -18.18 -3.61
CA PHE A 64 7.06 -17.47 -3.01
C PHE A 64 8.41 -18.15 -3.27
N ALA A 65 8.44 -19.42 -3.68
CA ALA A 65 9.67 -20.11 -4.04
C ALA A 65 10.39 -19.46 -5.22
N TYR A 66 9.67 -18.66 -6.01
CA TYR A 66 10.21 -17.85 -7.09
C TYR A 66 11.30 -16.87 -6.64
N ASP A 67 11.12 -16.18 -5.51
CA ASP A 67 12.03 -15.12 -5.05
C ASP A 67 12.37 -15.19 -3.55
N ARG A 68 11.42 -15.56 -2.68
CA ARG A 68 11.55 -15.48 -1.20
C ARG A 68 10.83 -16.64 -0.48
N PRO A 69 11.22 -17.91 -0.68
CA PRO A 69 10.51 -19.08 -0.12
C PRO A 69 10.40 -19.08 1.40
N THR A 70 11.35 -18.43 2.07
CA THR A 70 11.45 -18.44 3.54
C THR A 70 10.61 -17.36 4.20
N THR A 71 10.06 -16.40 3.46
CA THR A 71 9.24 -15.32 4.02
C THR A 71 7.85 -15.78 4.48
N ILE A 72 7.41 -16.93 3.97
CA ILE A 72 6.03 -17.44 4.12
C ILE A 72 5.61 -17.74 5.56
N TRP A 73 6.56 -17.88 6.50
CA TRP A 73 6.25 -18.26 7.88
C TRP A 73 5.31 -17.24 8.55
N VAL A 74 5.42 -15.96 8.19
CA VAL A 74 4.54 -14.90 8.70
C VAL A 74 3.11 -15.19 8.26
N TYR A 75 2.92 -15.50 6.99
CA TYR A 75 1.61 -15.75 6.41
C TYR A 75 1.00 -17.06 6.91
N LEU A 76 1.76 -18.16 6.88
CA LEU A 76 1.28 -19.47 7.34
C LEU A 76 0.88 -19.47 8.83
N LEU A 77 1.55 -18.65 9.65
CA LEU A 77 1.22 -18.55 11.08
C LEU A 77 0.04 -17.63 11.34
N PHE A 78 -0.05 -16.48 10.64
CA PHE A 78 -0.97 -15.41 11.01
C PHE A 78 -2.27 -15.37 10.19
N PHE A 79 -2.30 -15.87 8.95
CA PHE A 79 -3.55 -15.99 8.21
C PHE A 79 -4.60 -16.87 8.91
N PRO A 80 -4.27 -18.04 9.51
CA PRO A 80 -5.24 -18.81 10.28
C PRO A 80 -5.82 -18.05 11.49
N LEU A 81 -5.11 -17.05 12.02
CA LEU A 81 -5.53 -16.27 13.18
C LEU A 81 -6.36 -15.04 12.78
N PHE A 82 -5.98 -14.37 11.70
CA PHE A 82 -6.58 -13.09 11.30
C PHE A 82 -7.60 -13.24 10.16
N GLY A 83 -7.47 -14.29 9.35
CA GLY A 83 -8.25 -14.49 8.13
C GLY A 83 -8.09 -13.29 7.18
N LEU A 84 -9.19 -12.93 6.54
CA LEU A 84 -9.28 -11.79 5.63
C LEU A 84 -9.70 -10.48 6.30
N SER A 85 -9.56 -10.34 7.63
CA SER A 85 -9.89 -9.10 8.33
C SER A 85 -8.78 -8.06 8.20
N PRO A 86 -8.98 -6.94 7.46
CA PRO A 86 -7.94 -5.92 7.32
C PRO A 86 -7.55 -5.31 8.66
N ALA A 87 -8.53 -5.01 9.51
CA ALA A 87 -8.29 -4.39 10.83
C ALA A 87 -7.35 -5.21 11.71
N LYS A 88 -7.47 -6.55 11.71
CA LYS A 88 -6.56 -7.42 12.48
C LYS A 88 -5.13 -7.35 11.94
N TRP A 89 -4.95 -7.36 10.62
CA TRP A 89 -3.64 -7.21 9.98
C TRP A 89 -3.02 -5.85 10.24
N GLN A 90 -3.80 -4.77 10.18
CA GLN A 90 -3.35 -3.41 10.48
C GLN A 90 -2.87 -3.29 11.95
N ILE A 91 -3.64 -3.83 12.91
CA ILE A 91 -3.25 -3.88 14.32
C ILE A 91 -1.97 -4.70 14.51
N PHE A 92 -1.89 -5.88 13.90
CA PHE A 92 -0.73 -6.75 13.98
C PHE A 92 0.53 -6.07 13.43
N ASN A 93 0.43 -5.43 12.26
CA ASN A 93 1.54 -4.72 11.64
C ASN A 93 2.01 -3.53 12.51
N LEU A 94 1.08 -2.83 13.16
CA LEU A 94 1.40 -1.76 14.11
C LEU A 94 2.10 -2.28 15.37
N ILE A 95 1.68 -3.44 15.89
CA ILE A 95 2.34 -4.12 17.01
C ILE A 95 3.77 -4.51 16.62
N LEU A 96 3.98 -5.07 15.43
CA LEU A 96 5.32 -5.42 14.95
C LEU A 96 6.21 -4.18 14.82
N ARG A 97 5.68 -3.07 14.30
CA ARG A 97 6.42 -1.79 14.25
C ARG A 97 6.75 -1.27 15.66
N TYR A 98 5.83 -1.37 16.60
CA TYR A 98 6.11 -1.02 18.00
C TYR A 98 7.23 -1.89 18.60
N LEU A 99 7.14 -3.21 18.41
CA LEU A 99 8.12 -4.17 18.92
C LEU A 99 9.51 -3.97 18.30
N SER A 100 9.58 -3.61 17.02
CA SER A 100 10.85 -3.37 16.34
C SER A 100 11.59 -2.16 16.88
N ILE A 101 10.88 -1.04 17.09
CA ILE A 101 11.46 0.16 17.69
C ILE A 101 11.75 -0.06 19.18
N LEU A 102 10.92 -0.83 19.90
CA LEU A 102 11.15 -1.18 21.30
C LEU A 102 12.45 -2.00 21.49
N GLY A 103 12.71 -2.97 20.61
CA GLY A 103 13.93 -3.77 20.62
C GLY A 103 15.18 -2.90 20.38
N LEU A 104 15.14 -2.00 19.40
CA LEU A 104 16.22 -1.04 19.17
C LEU A 104 16.41 -0.10 20.36
N TRP A 105 15.33 0.54 20.83
CA TRP A 105 15.35 1.41 22.01
C TRP A 105 15.99 0.74 23.23
N TRP A 106 15.61 -0.51 23.51
CA TRP A 106 16.15 -1.28 24.62
C TRP A 106 17.65 -1.57 24.41
N THR A 107 18.06 -1.92 23.18
CA THR A 107 19.48 -2.10 22.80
C THR A 107 20.28 -0.86 23.15
N PHE A 108 19.85 0.31 22.65
CA PHE A 108 20.56 1.57 22.87
C PHE A 108 20.59 1.97 24.36
N CYS A 109 19.52 1.72 25.12
CA CYS A 109 19.51 1.95 26.57
C CYS A 109 20.51 1.07 27.33
N GLN A 110 20.77 -0.15 26.85
CA GLN A 110 21.80 -1.02 27.44
C GLN A 110 23.22 -0.59 27.05
N VAL A 111 23.44 0.06 25.90
CA VAL A 111 24.79 0.51 25.52
C VAL A 111 25.11 1.89 26.13
N TRP A 112 24.15 2.83 26.13
CA TRP A 112 24.34 4.20 26.65
C TRP A 112 23.29 4.54 27.73
N PRO A 113 23.39 3.97 28.95
CA PRO A 113 22.37 4.15 30.00
C PRO A 113 22.17 5.60 30.47
N ARG A 114 23.16 6.47 30.23
CA ARG A 114 23.13 7.91 30.59
C ARG A 114 22.55 8.81 29.50
N ARG A 115 22.27 8.29 28.30
CA ARG A 115 21.87 9.08 27.11
C ARG A 115 20.39 8.84 26.75
N LYS A 116 19.54 8.76 27.79
CA LYS A 116 18.11 8.45 27.64
C LYS A 116 17.35 9.52 26.83
N TYR A 117 17.82 10.76 26.88
CA TYR A 117 17.26 11.87 26.11
C TYR A 117 17.36 11.62 24.61
N GLU A 118 18.58 11.37 24.13
CA GLU A 118 18.89 11.15 22.72
C GLU A 118 18.25 9.85 22.23
N ILE A 119 18.28 8.80 23.05
CA ILE A 119 17.65 7.50 22.73
C ILE A 119 16.12 7.62 22.66
N GLY A 120 15.51 8.46 23.48
CA GLY A 120 14.07 8.73 23.43
C GLY A 120 13.67 9.40 22.12
N TRP A 121 14.41 10.43 21.70
CA TRP A 121 14.17 11.08 20.42
C TRP A 121 14.45 10.15 19.23
N LEU A 122 15.48 9.30 19.31
CA LEU A 122 15.76 8.29 18.29
C LEU A 122 14.57 7.34 18.12
N ALA A 123 14.02 6.82 19.22
CA ALA A 123 12.86 5.93 19.17
C ALA A 123 11.64 6.61 18.54
N LEU A 124 11.35 7.87 18.91
CA LEU A 124 10.22 8.61 18.37
C LEU A 124 10.38 8.92 16.88
N LEU A 125 11.55 9.37 16.43
CA LEU A 125 11.80 9.66 15.02
C LEU A 125 11.78 8.40 14.15
N LEU A 126 12.29 7.27 14.64
CA LEU A 126 12.18 5.99 13.93
C LEU A 126 10.73 5.51 13.84
N ALA A 127 9.95 5.72 14.91
CA ALA A 127 8.56 5.30 14.94
C ALA A 127 7.72 5.93 13.84
N ILE A 128 8.00 7.18 13.46
CA ILE A 128 7.25 7.93 12.47
C ILE A 128 8.16 8.51 11.38
N PHE A 129 9.17 7.75 10.98
CA PHE A 129 10.15 8.18 9.98
C PHE A 129 9.47 8.68 8.68
N PRO A 130 9.71 9.93 8.23
CA PRO A 130 8.98 10.51 7.10
C PRO A 130 9.44 9.98 5.73
N GLY A 131 10.48 9.14 5.67
CA GLY A 131 10.92 8.49 4.44
C GLY A 131 10.19 7.20 4.09
N PHE A 132 9.22 6.76 4.90
CA PHE A 132 8.46 5.52 4.69
C PHE A 132 6.95 5.77 4.85
N PHE A 133 6.18 5.47 3.81
CA PHE A 133 4.74 5.78 3.71
C PHE A 133 3.83 4.55 3.62
N GLN A 134 4.41 3.35 3.60
CA GLN A 134 3.70 2.10 3.30
C GLN A 134 3.27 1.31 4.55
N GLN A 135 3.13 1.96 5.72
CA GLN A 135 2.68 1.31 6.96
C GLN A 135 1.33 0.61 6.80
N THR A 136 0.45 1.20 5.99
CA THR A 136 -0.92 0.77 5.77
C THR A 136 -1.03 -0.47 4.87
N ILE A 137 0.05 -0.84 4.17
CA ILE A 137 0.12 -2.06 3.37
C ILE A 137 0.46 -3.22 4.32
N SER A 138 -0.52 -3.61 5.13
CA SER A 138 -0.28 -4.23 6.43
C SER A 138 0.16 -5.69 6.37
N VAL A 139 -0.33 -6.43 5.39
CA VAL A 139 -0.01 -7.85 5.21
C VAL A 139 1.43 -7.95 4.68
N THR A 140 1.74 -7.23 3.61
CA THR A 140 3.07 -7.24 2.99
C THR A 140 4.16 -6.68 3.89
N TYR A 141 3.89 -5.64 4.69
CA TYR A 141 4.90 -5.06 5.58
C TYR A 141 4.99 -5.74 6.94
N SER A 142 4.07 -6.64 7.28
CA SER A 142 4.20 -7.46 8.49
C SER A 142 5.50 -8.27 8.47
N ARG A 143 5.91 -8.85 7.34
CA ARG A 143 7.21 -9.55 7.22
C ARG A 143 8.42 -8.64 7.41
N HIS A 144 8.34 -7.38 6.94
CA HIS A 144 9.41 -6.41 7.10
C HIS A 144 9.56 -6.01 8.58
N PHE A 145 8.45 -5.65 9.24
CA PHE A 145 8.50 -5.27 10.65
C PHE A 145 8.77 -6.46 11.58
N ALA A 146 8.36 -7.67 11.22
CA ALA A 146 8.75 -8.89 11.92
C ALA A 146 10.27 -9.11 11.84
N ALA A 147 10.87 -8.98 10.65
CA ALA A 147 12.32 -9.06 10.49
C ALA A 147 13.05 -7.97 11.30
N LEU A 148 12.58 -6.72 11.25
CA LEU A 148 13.17 -5.63 12.03
C LEU A 148 13.03 -5.86 13.56
N ALA A 149 11.91 -6.43 14.01
CA ALA A 149 11.72 -6.80 15.41
C ALA A 149 12.68 -7.91 15.85
N LEU A 150 12.80 -8.97 15.04
CA LEU A 150 13.77 -10.04 15.27
C LEU A 150 15.20 -9.50 15.31
N PHE A 151 15.56 -8.56 14.42
CA PHE A 151 16.85 -7.87 14.45
C PHE A 151 17.05 -7.07 15.75
N GLY A 152 16.10 -6.21 16.12
CA GLY A 152 16.18 -5.40 17.34
C GLY A 152 16.30 -6.23 18.61
N PHE A 153 15.50 -7.30 18.75
CA PHE A 153 15.59 -8.21 19.89
C PHE A 153 16.86 -9.05 19.86
N SER A 154 17.33 -9.46 18.69
CA SER A 154 18.63 -10.14 18.55
C SER A 154 19.76 -9.29 19.15
N LEU A 155 19.80 -7.98 18.86
CA LEU A 155 20.80 -7.08 19.42
C LEU A 155 20.71 -6.96 20.94
N VAL A 156 19.50 -6.79 21.48
CA VAL A 156 19.29 -6.74 22.95
C VAL A 156 19.82 -8.00 23.60
N PHE A 157 19.38 -9.18 23.13
CA PHE A 157 19.73 -10.44 23.77
C PHE A 157 21.24 -10.71 23.69
N SER A 158 21.93 -10.27 22.64
CA SER A 158 23.38 -10.29 22.58
C SER A 158 24.05 -9.47 23.68
N ILE A 159 23.52 -8.29 24.00
CA ILE A 159 24.03 -7.44 25.08
C ILE A 159 23.68 -8.02 26.45
N LEU A 160 22.46 -8.56 26.62
CA LEU A 160 22.02 -9.20 27.86
C LEU A 160 22.82 -10.46 28.18
N ALA A 161 23.23 -11.23 27.16
CA ALA A 161 24.09 -12.40 27.33
C ALA A 161 25.40 -12.03 28.06
N TRP A 162 25.97 -10.85 27.74
CA TRP A 162 27.14 -10.33 28.44
C TRP A 162 26.82 -9.89 29.87
N ARG A 163 25.81 -9.03 30.03
CA ARG A 163 25.44 -8.43 31.32
C ARG A 163 25.00 -9.48 32.35
N TYR A 164 24.35 -10.54 31.91
CA TYR A 164 23.82 -11.60 32.78
C TYR A 164 24.53 -12.92 32.48
N ARG A 165 25.75 -13.07 33.02
CA ARG A 165 26.63 -14.21 32.73
C ARG A 165 25.99 -15.59 32.96
N ARG A 166 25.09 -15.71 33.95
CA ARG A 166 24.32 -16.94 34.23
C ARG A 166 23.42 -17.37 33.05
N TRP A 167 22.92 -16.40 32.29
CA TRP A 167 22.00 -16.60 31.16
C TRP A 167 22.70 -16.42 29.81
N TYR A 168 24.03 -16.46 29.78
CA TYR A 168 24.82 -16.25 28.57
C TYR A 168 24.40 -17.19 27.44
N LEU A 169 24.31 -18.51 27.70
CA LEU A 169 23.97 -19.49 26.66
C LEU A 169 22.54 -19.28 26.13
N PRO A 170 21.49 -19.24 26.98
CA PRO A 170 20.12 -19.03 26.51
C PRO A 170 19.94 -17.72 25.73
N PHE A 171 20.49 -16.60 26.22
CA PHE A 171 20.39 -15.33 25.51
C PHE A 171 21.16 -15.31 24.19
N THR A 172 22.35 -15.93 24.16
CA THR A 172 23.10 -16.07 22.90
C THR A 172 22.31 -16.92 21.90
N LEU A 173 21.71 -18.04 22.34
CA LEU A 173 20.92 -18.91 21.47
C LEU A 173 19.70 -18.17 20.89
N VAL A 174 18.92 -17.48 21.73
CA VAL A 174 17.78 -16.67 21.28
C VAL A 174 18.23 -15.57 20.31
N ALA A 175 19.34 -14.90 20.60
CA ALA A 175 19.87 -13.85 19.74
C ALA A 175 20.33 -14.38 18.37
N VAL A 176 20.97 -15.57 18.34
CA VAL A 176 21.41 -16.22 17.10
C VAL A 176 20.21 -16.69 16.27
N ILE A 177 19.21 -17.32 16.89
CA ILE A 177 17.98 -17.73 16.21
C ILE A 177 17.26 -16.52 15.63
N ALA A 178 17.11 -15.44 16.40
CA ALA A 178 16.47 -14.22 15.92
C ALA A 178 17.27 -13.53 14.80
N SER A 179 18.60 -13.53 14.87
CA SER A 179 19.48 -13.03 13.81
C SER A 179 19.35 -13.87 12.53
N PHE A 180 19.28 -15.20 12.64
CA PHE A 180 19.05 -16.04 11.48
C PHE A 180 17.65 -15.82 10.88
N ALA A 181 16.63 -15.82 11.72
CA ALA A 181 15.24 -15.67 11.30
C ALA A 181 14.99 -14.32 10.61
N GLN A 182 15.57 -13.21 11.08
CA GLN A 182 15.40 -11.92 10.39
C GLN A 182 15.98 -11.93 8.98
N MET A 183 17.20 -12.44 8.81
CA MET A 183 17.87 -12.51 7.50
C MET A 183 17.13 -13.42 6.52
N MET A 184 16.62 -14.55 7.01
CA MET A 184 15.83 -15.48 6.20
C MET A 184 14.42 -14.98 5.91
N THR A 185 13.90 -14.02 6.68
CA THR A 185 12.56 -13.45 6.41
C THR A 185 12.61 -12.48 5.23
N ILE A 186 13.57 -11.54 5.27
CA ILE A 186 13.81 -10.58 4.19
C ILE A 186 15.21 -9.96 4.32
N GLU A 187 15.85 -9.70 3.17
CA GLU A 187 17.24 -9.30 3.06
C GLU A 187 17.55 -7.85 3.50
N TYR A 188 16.53 -7.02 3.74
CA TYR A 188 16.64 -5.57 3.94
C TYR A 188 17.56 -5.17 5.10
N PHE A 189 17.60 -5.98 6.17
CA PHE A 189 18.33 -5.64 7.39
C PHE A 189 19.62 -6.45 7.57
N VAL A 190 19.97 -7.31 6.60
CA VAL A 190 21.15 -8.20 6.68
C VAL A 190 22.42 -7.38 6.91
N GLY A 191 22.61 -6.29 6.16
CA GLY A 191 23.80 -5.45 6.28
C GLY A 191 23.94 -4.80 7.65
N LEU A 192 22.83 -4.51 8.35
CA LEU A 192 22.86 -3.92 9.68
C LEU A 192 23.46 -4.84 10.75
N GLU A 193 23.67 -6.14 10.50
CA GLU A 193 24.39 -7.03 11.44
C GLU A 193 25.81 -6.51 11.77
N VAL A 194 26.42 -5.71 10.90
CA VAL A 194 27.73 -5.09 11.14
C VAL A 194 27.72 -4.07 12.30
N ILE A 195 26.55 -3.60 12.73
CA ILE A 195 26.48 -2.68 13.88
C ILE A 195 26.77 -3.41 15.20
N ARG A 196 26.50 -4.72 15.27
CA ARG A 196 26.68 -5.53 16.49
C ARG A 196 28.10 -5.47 17.06
N PRO A 197 29.18 -5.71 16.29
CA PRO A 197 30.55 -5.57 16.81
C PRO A 197 30.87 -4.13 17.24
N PHE A 198 30.28 -3.12 16.60
CA PHE A 198 30.43 -1.73 17.03
C PHE A 198 29.75 -1.48 18.40
N LEU A 199 28.55 -2.01 18.63
CA LEU A 199 27.87 -1.90 19.92
C LEU A 199 28.66 -2.59 21.04
N PHE A 200 29.22 -3.77 20.78
CA PHE A 200 30.12 -4.45 21.73
C PHE A 200 31.39 -3.63 22.02
N TRP A 201 31.98 -3.01 21.00
CA TRP A 201 33.16 -2.17 21.16
C TRP A 201 32.91 -0.98 22.10
N VAL A 202 31.74 -0.34 21.98
CA VAL A 202 31.33 0.75 22.87
C VAL A 202 31.03 0.21 24.27
N LEU A 203 30.27 -0.88 24.38
CA LEU A 203 29.89 -1.50 25.65
C LEU A 203 31.11 -1.85 26.52
N PHE A 204 32.15 -2.47 25.93
CA PHE A 204 33.33 -2.92 26.67
C PHE A 204 34.38 -1.83 26.89
N ARG A 205 34.12 -0.58 26.48
CA ARG A 205 35.12 0.50 26.51
C ARG A 205 35.68 0.75 27.91
N HIS A 206 34.81 0.77 28.91
CA HIS A 206 35.16 1.07 30.29
C HIS A 206 35.68 -0.16 31.04
N GLU A 207 35.12 -1.34 30.76
CA GLU A 207 35.51 -2.60 31.39
C GLU A 207 36.88 -3.10 30.90
N ILE A 208 37.23 -2.84 29.63
CA ILE A 208 38.47 -3.29 28.99
C ILE A 208 39.16 -2.11 28.28
N PRO A 209 40.00 -1.34 29.02
CA PRO A 209 40.73 -0.21 28.44
C PRO A 209 41.74 -0.60 27.36
N ASN A 210 42.34 -1.79 27.46
CA ASN A 210 43.31 -2.28 26.48
C ASN A 210 42.62 -2.59 25.14
N ARG A 211 42.95 -1.80 24.11
CA ARG A 211 42.33 -1.90 22.77
C ARG A 211 42.48 -3.28 22.13
N ARG A 212 43.65 -3.93 22.21
CA ARG A 212 43.88 -5.25 21.60
C ARG A 212 43.00 -6.32 22.24
N LYS A 213 42.98 -6.35 23.59
CA LYS A 213 42.12 -7.28 24.35
C LYS A 213 40.64 -7.05 24.05
N ARG A 214 40.24 -5.78 23.90
CA ARG A 214 38.86 -5.41 23.54
C ARG A 214 38.48 -5.88 22.14
N ILE A 215 39.34 -5.67 21.13
CA ILE A 215 39.11 -6.18 19.76
C ILE A 215 38.91 -7.70 19.77
N PHE A 216 39.79 -8.42 20.46
CA PHE A 216 39.69 -9.88 20.55
C PHE A 216 38.38 -10.34 21.20
N LEU A 217 37.95 -9.66 22.27
CA LEU A 217 36.67 -9.98 22.91
C LEU A 217 35.47 -9.67 22.01
N VAL A 218 35.48 -8.53 21.30
CA VAL A 218 34.42 -8.16 20.35
C VAL A 218 34.29 -9.23 19.26
N ILE A 219 35.40 -9.63 18.64
CA ILE A 219 35.41 -10.67 17.61
C ILE A 219 34.90 -12.00 18.17
N LYS A 220 35.38 -12.40 19.36
CA LYS A 220 34.94 -13.65 20.02
C LYS A 220 33.43 -13.67 20.29
N LEU A 221 32.86 -12.56 20.76
CA LEU A 221 31.43 -12.46 21.05
C LEU A 221 30.58 -12.24 19.80
N TRP A 222 31.17 -11.75 18.71
CA TRP A 222 30.49 -11.61 17.43
C TRP A 222 30.44 -12.92 16.64
N LEU A 223 31.43 -13.82 16.84
CA LEU A 223 31.55 -15.08 16.11
C LEU A 223 30.25 -15.93 16.05
N PRO A 224 29.45 -16.09 17.13
CA PRO A 224 28.19 -16.82 17.06
C PRO A 224 27.18 -16.25 16.05
N TYR A 225 27.25 -14.95 15.75
CA TYR A 225 26.36 -14.24 14.82
C TYR A 225 26.91 -14.18 13.40
N VAL A 226 28.22 -14.45 13.23
CA VAL A 226 28.82 -14.65 11.89
C VAL A 226 28.30 -15.94 11.27
N ILE A 227 28.03 -16.98 12.08
CA ILE A 227 27.47 -18.26 11.59
C ILE A 227 26.14 -18.07 10.83
N PRO A 228 25.09 -17.47 11.41
CA PRO A 228 23.84 -17.26 10.67
C PRO A 228 24.01 -16.30 9.49
N LEU A 229 24.91 -15.31 9.58
CA LEU A 229 25.21 -14.41 8.46
C LEU A 229 25.84 -15.15 7.27
N LEU A 230 26.83 -16.00 7.52
CA LEU A 230 27.42 -16.87 6.50
C LEU A 230 26.40 -17.89 5.98
N GLY A 231 25.53 -18.41 6.85
CA GLY A 231 24.44 -19.29 6.45
C GLY A 231 23.46 -18.62 5.48
N PHE A 232 23.06 -17.38 5.76
CA PHE A 232 22.24 -16.58 4.86
C PHE A 232 22.95 -16.35 3.52
N PHE A 233 24.22 -15.93 3.52
CA PHE A 233 24.97 -15.74 2.28
C PHE A 233 25.14 -17.03 1.49
N ALA A 234 25.40 -18.14 2.18
CA ALA A 234 25.51 -19.43 1.54
C ALA A 234 24.20 -19.84 0.88
N TRP A 235 23.08 -19.63 1.58
CA TRP A 235 21.76 -19.84 1.03
C TRP A 235 21.47 -18.93 -0.16
N ARG A 236 21.62 -17.61 -0.02
CA ARG A 236 21.23 -16.61 -1.03
C ARG A 236 22.02 -16.72 -2.33
N PHE A 237 23.33 -17.00 -2.25
CA PHE A 237 24.24 -16.94 -3.41
C PHE A 237 24.65 -18.32 -3.96
N PHE A 238 24.56 -19.40 -3.18
CA PHE A 238 24.94 -20.74 -3.67
C PHE A 238 23.78 -21.74 -3.74
N LEU A 239 22.80 -21.65 -2.83
CA LEU A 239 21.69 -22.63 -2.77
C LEU A 239 20.44 -22.14 -3.50
N PHE A 240 20.09 -20.87 -3.35
CA PHE A 240 18.93 -20.28 -4.00
C PHE A 240 19.18 -20.20 -5.50
N LYS A 241 18.23 -20.74 -6.26
CA LYS A 241 18.19 -20.66 -7.72
C LYS A 241 16.81 -20.15 -8.09
N PRO A 242 16.71 -19.06 -8.89
CA PRO A 242 15.45 -18.62 -9.44
C PRO A 242 14.76 -19.75 -10.20
N ALA A 243 13.45 -19.60 -10.43
CA ALA A 243 12.72 -20.55 -11.24
C ALA A 243 13.37 -20.72 -12.63
N PRO A 244 13.41 -21.95 -13.19
CA PRO A 244 14.05 -22.20 -14.48
C PRO A 244 13.57 -21.25 -15.58
N GLY A 245 14.50 -20.64 -16.31
CA GLY A 245 14.19 -19.72 -17.41
C GLY A 245 13.86 -18.29 -16.98
N THR A 246 14.06 -17.92 -15.71
CA THR A 246 13.84 -16.55 -15.23
C THR A 246 15.07 -16.00 -14.52
N ASP A 247 15.30 -14.70 -14.67
CA ASP A 247 16.32 -13.98 -13.91
C ASP A 247 15.85 -13.71 -12.47
N ASP A 248 16.80 -13.59 -11.55
CA ASP A 248 16.51 -13.20 -10.17
C ASP A 248 16.00 -11.76 -10.14
N PRO A 249 14.73 -11.50 -9.75
CA PRO A 249 14.19 -10.14 -9.69
C PRO A 249 14.87 -9.27 -8.61
N ASN A 250 15.62 -9.88 -7.69
CA ASN A 250 16.44 -9.18 -6.70
C ASN A 250 17.93 -9.56 -6.88
N GLY A 251 18.32 -9.91 -8.11
CA GLY A 251 19.70 -10.22 -8.46
C GLY A 251 20.61 -9.03 -8.20
N THR A 252 21.82 -9.31 -7.69
CA THR A 252 22.84 -8.28 -7.54
C THR A 252 23.44 -7.93 -8.89
N ILE A 253 23.97 -6.71 -9.00
CA ILE A 253 24.76 -6.25 -10.15
C ILE A 253 25.72 -7.34 -10.61
N SER A 254 25.66 -7.65 -11.90
CA SER A 254 26.31 -8.82 -12.43
C SER A 254 27.83 -8.64 -12.49
N LEU A 255 28.56 -9.74 -12.31
CA LEU A 255 30.02 -9.73 -12.42
C LEU A 255 30.48 -9.35 -13.84
N SER A 256 29.63 -9.56 -14.86
CA SER A 256 29.89 -9.13 -16.24
C SER A 256 29.78 -7.61 -16.40
N GLN A 257 28.78 -6.96 -15.78
CA GLN A 257 28.69 -5.49 -15.74
C GLN A 257 29.93 -4.88 -15.07
N LEU A 258 30.36 -5.45 -13.93
CA LEU A 258 31.56 -4.99 -13.23
C LEU A 258 32.85 -5.17 -14.05
N ARG A 259 32.97 -6.25 -14.83
CA ARG A 259 34.14 -6.47 -15.70
C ARG A 259 34.16 -5.58 -16.94
N ALA A 260 32.99 -5.22 -17.47
CA ALA A 260 32.87 -4.42 -18.67
C ALA A 260 33.26 -2.95 -18.42
N ASP A 261 32.74 -2.36 -17.34
CA ASP A 261 33.04 -0.97 -16.96
C ASP A 261 33.11 -0.81 -15.43
N PRO A 262 34.23 -1.20 -14.80
CA PRO A 262 34.37 -1.14 -13.35
C PRO A 262 34.33 0.30 -12.83
N PHE A 263 34.88 1.26 -13.57
CA PHE A 263 34.95 2.65 -13.12
C PHE A 263 33.59 3.33 -13.23
N GLY A 264 32.89 3.18 -14.36
CA GLY A 264 31.56 3.73 -14.53
C GLY A 264 30.56 3.13 -13.55
N LEU A 265 30.60 1.82 -13.29
CA LEU A 265 29.75 1.20 -12.28
C LEU A 265 30.01 1.71 -10.86
N ILE A 266 31.28 1.85 -10.47
CA ILE A 266 31.63 2.41 -9.15
C ILE A 266 31.14 3.86 -9.04
N LEU A 267 31.33 4.67 -10.08
CA LEU A 267 30.87 6.06 -10.10
C LEU A 267 29.34 6.14 -10.01
N HIS A 268 28.64 5.28 -10.74
CA HIS A 268 27.18 5.13 -10.69
C HIS A 268 26.69 4.75 -9.29
N LEU A 269 27.31 3.75 -8.66
CA LEU A 269 26.97 3.36 -7.28
C LEU A 269 27.23 4.48 -6.27
N ILE A 270 28.35 5.20 -6.40
CA ILE A 270 28.65 6.36 -5.55
C ILE A 270 27.59 7.44 -5.76
N GLN A 271 27.19 7.69 -7.00
CA GLN A 271 26.13 8.64 -7.32
C GLN A 271 24.81 8.24 -6.68
N ASN A 272 24.40 6.98 -6.80
CA ASN A 272 23.17 6.45 -6.19
C ASN A 272 23.20 6.63 -4.67
N ILE A 273 24.30 6.23 -4.03
CA ILE A 273 24.49 6.36 -2.58
C ILE A 273 24.41 7.83 -2.15
N LEU A 274 25.05 8.73 -2.89
CA LEU A 274 25.06 10.16 -2.57
C LEU A 274 23.67 10.79 -2.74
N GLN A 275 22.96 10.47 -3.83
CA GLN A 275 21.60 10.95 -4.08
C GLN A 275 20.64 10.49 -2.98
N ASP A 276 20.64 9.19 -2.67
CA ASP A 276 19.81 8.63 -1.62
C ASP A 276 20.18 9.19 -0.23
N PHE A 277 21.47 9.39 0.06
CA PHE A 277 21.92 9.99 1.31
C PHE A 277 21.39 11.42 1.49
N ILE A 278 21.55 12.27 0.47
CA ILE A 278 21.05 13.65 0.50
C ILE A 278 19.53 13.66 0.62
N TYR A 279 18.86 12.79 -0.13
CA TYR A 279 17.41 12.64 -0.08
C TYR A 279 16.92 12.31 1.33
N LEU A 280 17.47 11.25 1.95
CA LEU A 280 17.09 10.83 3.29
C LEU A 280 17.50 11.81 4.40
N LEU A 281 18.60 12.55 4.23
CA LEU A 281 19.06 13.48 5.25
C LEU A 281 18.30 14.81 5.21
N VAL A 282 17.92 15.28 4.02
CA VAL A 282 17.36 16.63 3.82
C VAL A 282 15.94 16.58 3.25
N PHE A 283 15.76 15.97 2.08
CA PHE A 283 14.53 16.13 1.30
C PHE A 283 13.32 15.43 1.91
N ILE A 284 13.45 14.27 2.55
CA ILE A 284 12.29 13.62 3.21
C ILE A 284 11.69 14.49 4.32
N TRP A 285 12.49 15.34 4.96
CA TRP A 285 12.02 16.23 6.01
C TRP A 285 11.37 17.49 5.43
N SER A 286 11.94 18.06 4.36
CA SER A 286 11.35 19.23 3.71
C SER A 286 10.05 18.90 2.96
N GLN A 287 9.97 17.73 2.33
CA GLN A 287 8.78 17.26 1.61
C GLN A 287 7.58 16.97 2.53
N THR A 288 7.76 16.99 3.86
CA THR A 288 6.62 16.98 4.79
C THR A 288 5.74 18.23 4.67
N ILE A 289 6.30 19.31 4.11
CA ILE A 289 5.65 20.61 3.87
C ILE A 289 5.44 20.74 2.35
N ASP A 290 4.38 20.12 1.83
CA ASP A 290 3.93 20.33 0.46
C ASP A 290 2.86 21.42 0.45
N SER A 291 3.10 22.51 -0.29
CA SER A 291 2.15 23.61 -0.43
C SER A 291 0.85 23.17 -1.10
N ASN A 292 0.89 22.18 -1.98
CA ASN A 292 -0.28 21.68 -2.69
C ASN A 292 -1.22 20.87 -1.77
N GLU A 293 -0.72 20.35 -0.65
CA GLU A 293 -1.53 19.61 0.32
C GLU A 293 -2.20 20.52 1.38
N ILE A 294 -1.96 21.84 1.34
CA ILE A 294 -2.53 22.79 2.31
C ILE A 294 -3.95 23.16 1.89
N ASP A 295 -4.91 22.39 2.37
CA ASP A 295 -6.34 22.68 2.31
C ASP A 295 -6.89 23.00 3.71
N LEU A 296 -7.13 24.28 4.00
CA LEU A 296 -7.64 24.74 5.30
C LEU A 296 -9.08 24.30 5.58
N ALA A 297 -9.84 23.85 4.56
CA ALA A 297 -11.16 23.24 4.74
C ALA A 297 -11.06 21.77 5.19
N SER A 298 -9.90 21.13 4.99
CA SER A 298 -9.69 19.73 5.34
C SER A 298 -9.60 19.52 6.86
N LYS A 299 -10.61 18.81 7.41
CA LYS A 299 -10.59 18.36 8.81
C LYS A 299 -9.41 17.44 9.11
N ALA A 300 -8.98 16.64 8.12
CA ALA A 300 -7.85 15.73 8.27
C ALA A 300 -6.52 16.49 8.44
N LEU A 301 -6.36 17.63 7.75
CA LEU A 301 -5.18 18.49 7.90
C LEU A 301 -5.11 19.11 9.30
N TRP A 302 -6.22 19.65 9.80
CA TRP A 302 -6.27 20.19 11.16
C TRP A 302 -5.99 19.13 12.22
N LEU A 303 -6.60 17.94 12.08
CA LEU A 303 -6.32 16.82 12.95
C LEU A 303 -4.83 16.46 12.95
N SER A 304 -4.20 16.40 11.76
CA SER A 304 -2.80 16.02 11.64
C SER A 304 -1.85 17.04 12.27
N TRP A 305 -2.10 18.35 12.10
CA TRP A 305 -1.31 19.42 12.74
C TRP A 305 -1.51 19.48 14.25
N ILE A 306 -2.76 19.41 14.73
CA ILE A 306 -3.05 19.47 16.17
C ILE A 306 -2.46 18.24 16.87
N ALA A 307 -2.69 17.04 16.33
CA ALA A 307 -2.13 15.81 16.90
C ALA A 307 -0.60 15.84 16.87
N GLY A 308 0.00 16.26 15.75
CA GLY A 308 1.45 16.47 15.60
C GLY A 308 2.01 17.41 16.66
N GLY A 309 1.40 18.59 16.80
CA GLY A 309 1.78 19.59 17.78
C GLY A 309 1.66 19.09 19.23
N VAL A 310 0.55 18.44 19.58
CA VAL A 310 0.32 17.91 20.94
C VAL A 310 1.34 16.83 21.28
N VAL A 311 1.57 15.85 20.40
CA VAL A 311 2.56 14.79 20.64
C VAL A 311 3.97 15.36 20.74
N ALA A 312 4.33 16.31 19.88
CA ALA A 312 5.62 16.99 19.93
C ALA A 312 5.81 17.80 21.23
N LEU A 313 4.80 18.53 21.68
CA LEU A 313 4.84 19.27 22.95
C LEU A 313 4.98 18.33 24.15
N VAL A 314 4.22 17.23 24.16
CA VAL A 314 4.32 16.21 25.21
C VAL A 314 5.71 15.56 25.20
N ALA A 315 6.24 15.18 24.04
CA ALA A 315 7.57 14.62 23.89
C ALA A 315 8.66 15.61 24.33
N ALA A 316 8.60 16.86 23.89
CA ALA A 316 9.54 17.91 24.26
C ALA A 316 9.48 18.24 25.76
N TRP A 317 8.30 18.20 26.38
CA TRP A 317 8.15 18.41 27.81
C TRP A 317 8.67 17.23 28.65
N LEU A 318 8.33 16.00 28.25
CA LEU A 318 8.77 14.77 28.93
C LEU A 318 10.27 14.56 28.80
N LEU A 319 10.84 14.76 27.60
CA LEU A 319 12.26 14.52 27.34
C LEU A 319 13.13 15.76 27.62
N GLY A 320 12.61 16.96 27.46
CA GLY A 320 13.37 18.22 27.59
C GLY A 320 13.57 18.70 29.03
N LYS A 321 12.80 18.20 29.99
CA LYS A 321 12.96 18.52 31.42
C LYS A 321 14.06 17.66 32.06
N GLU A 322 15.31 18.09 31.94
CA GLU A 322 16.41 17.80 32.88
C GLU A 322 17.70 18.44 32.35
N GLU A 323 18.25 19.40 33.08
CA GLU A 323 19.66 19.75 32.94
C GLU A 323 20.24 19.54 34.35
N ASN A 324 20.83 18.38 34.60
CA ASN A 324 21.79 18.24 35.68
C ASN A 324 23.17 18.48 35.04
N PRO A 325 23.66 19.72 34.99
CA PRO A 325 24.93 20.06 34.35
C PRO A 325 26.15 19.36 35.00
N SER A 326 25.97 18.67 36.12
CA SER A 326 27.03 18.08 36.94
C SER A 326 27.36 16.59 36.70
N GLU A 327 26.64 15.87 35.82
CA GLU A 327 26.79 14.38 35.77
C GLU A 327 27.60 13.81 34.59
N ASN A 328 27.89 14.57 33.53
CA ASN A 328 28.64 14.05 32.39
C ASN A 328 29.89 14.89 32.10
N PRO A 329 31.11 14.33 32.27
CA PRO A 329 32.35 14.98 31.84
C PRO A 329 32.28 15.34 30.35
N GLU A 330 32.85 16.49 29.93
CA GLU A 330 32.92 16.90 28.52
C GLU A 330 33.50 15.80 27.62
N SER A 331 34.49 15.06 28.12
CA SER A 331 35.12 13.94 27.41
C SER A 331 34.15 12.81 27.06
N ASP A 332 33.16 12.53 27.92
CA ASP A 332 32.11 11.53 27.67
C ASP A 332 31.13 12.00 26.59
N HIS A 333 30.86 13.31 26.52
CA HIS A 333 30.00 13.89 25.49
C HIS A 333 30.63 13.81 24.09
N HIS A 334 31.89 14.21 23.94
CA HIS A 334 32.60 14.10 22.66
C HIS A 334 32.71 12.66 22.16
N LEU A 335 32.95 11.71 23.08
CA LEU A 335 32.98 10.29 22.76
C LEU A 335 31.63 9.77 22.29
N PHE A 336 30.54 10.15 22.97
CA PHE A 336 29.18 9.80 22.58
C PHE A 336 28.83 10.30 21.18
N VAL A 337 29.08 11.58 20.90
CA VAL A 337 28.83 12.19 19.59
C VAL A 337 29.60 11.46 18.49
N LYS A 338 30.89 11.16 18.74
CA LYS A 338 31.70 10.39 17.80
C LYS A 338 31.15 8.99 17.56
N ASP A 339 30.71 8.31 18.61
CA ASP A 339 30.15 6.97 18.50
C ASP A 339 28.88 6.97 17.64
N TRP A 340 27.99 7.94 17.85
CA TRP A 340 26.75 8.06 17.08
C TRP A 340 26.96 8.52 15.64
N LEU A 341 27.97 9.35 15.36
CA LEU A 341 28.37 9.68 13.98
C LEU A 341 28.84 8.45 13.22
N ILE A 342 29.74 7.66 13.82
CA ILE A 342 30.28 6.45 13.19
C ILE A 342 29.16 5.44 13.00
N LEU A 343 28.36 5.19 14.04
CA LEU A 343 27.24 4.26 13.97
C LEU A 343 26.20 4.72 12.93
N GLY A 344 25.91 6.01 12.86
CA GLY A 344 24.99 6.60 11.89
C GLY A 344 25.46 6.35 10.45
N GLY A 345 26.70 6.70 10.14
CA GLY A 345 27.30 6.47 8.81
C GLY A 345 27.37 4.99 8.45
N VAL A 346 27.82 4.13 9.37
CA VAL A 346 27.86 2.68 9.15
C VAL A 346 26.46 2.10 8.93
N SER A 347 25.46 2.55 9.69
CA SER A 347 24.08 2.04 9.55
C SER A 347 23.43 2.48 8.24
N ILE A 348 23.73 3.69 7.74
CA ILE A 348 23.26 4.14 6.42
C ILE A 348 23.88 3.26 5.33
N LEU A 349 25.21 3.14 5.32
CA LEU A 349 25.91 2.39 4.28
C LEU A 349 25.51 0.92 4.30
N ALA A 350 25.52 0.30 5.48
CA ALA A 350 25.22 -1.12 5.62
C ALA A 350 23.72 -1.42 5.43
N GLY A 351 22.82 -0.52 5.84
CA GLY A 351 21.38 -0.67 5.63
C GLY A 351 20.94 -0.40 4.19
N GLY A 352 21.62 0.49 3.47
CA GLY A 352 21.36 0.76 2.04
C GLY A 352 21.99 -0.25 1.10
N LEU A 353 23.08 -0.93 1.53
CA LEU A 353 23.85 -1.85 0.68
C LEU A 353 23.00 -2.93 0.00
N PRO A 354 22.05 -3.64 0.67
CA PRO A 354 21.23 -4.65 0.00
C PRO A 354 20.42 -4.09 -1.19
N VAL A 355 20.04 -2.81 -1.15
CA VAL A 355 19.26 -2.15 -2.20
C VAL A 355 20.17 -1.71 -3.34
N TRP A 356 21.24 -0.97 -3.03
CA TRP A 356 22.15 -0.44 -4.05
C TRP A 356 22.86 -1.54 -4.83
N LEU A 357 23.13 -2.70 -4.20
CA LEU A 357 23.70 -3.85 -4.90
C LEU A 357 22.77 -4.45 -5.95
N THR A 358 21.48 -4.13 -5.93
CA THR A 358 20.49 -4.54 -6.95
C THR A 358 20.22 -3.46 -8.01
N ASP A 359 21.07 -2.42 -8.05
CA ASP A 359 20.91 -1.24 -8.90
C ASP A 359 19.57 -0.51 -8.70
N ARG A 360 19.03 -0.58 -7.48
CA ARG A 360 17.82 0.13 -7.06
C ARG A 360 18.19 1.37 -6.24
N GLN A 361 17.30 2.35 -6.28
CA GLN A 361 17.42 3.60 -5.53
C GLN A 361 16.16 3.87 -4.73
N ILE A 362 16.28 4.65 -3.67
CA ILE A 362 15.14 5.07 -2.83
C ILE A 362 14.28 6.11 -3.55
N ILE A 363 14.87 6.91 -4.44
CA ILE A 363 14.17 8.01 -5.13
C ILE A 363 13.49 7.61 -6.45
N VAL A 364 13.71 6.38 -6.94
CA VAL A 364 13.22 5.93 -8.25
C VAL A 364 12.10 4.90 -8.10
N GLY A 365 10.90 5.28 -8.54
CA GLY A 365 9.73 4.42 -8.60
C GLY A 365 8.66 4.77 -7.56
N GLN A 366 7.41 4.41 -7.86
CA GLN A 366 6.27 4.78 -7.02
C GLN A 366 6.33 4.18 -5.60
N TRP A 367 6.99 3.03 -5.45
CA TRP A 367 6.98 2.22 -4.23
C TRP A 367 8.37 2.06 -3.59
N SER A 368 9.33 2.90 -3.99
CA SER A 368 10.73 2.80 -3.59
C SER A 368 11.02 3.32 -2.19
N ASP A 369 10.10 4.06 -1.55
CA ASP A 369 10.26 4.58 -0.19
C ASP A 369 10.51 3.47 0.85
N ARG A 370 10.10 2.23 0.55
CA ARG A 370 10.41 1.02 1.34
C ARG A 370 11.89 0.77 1.54
N PHE A 371 12.72 1.16 0.56
CA PHE A 371 14.16 1.00 0.62
C PHE A 371 14.81 1.91 1.67
N SER A 372 14.06 2.88 2.22
CA SER A 372 14.52 3.71 3.33
C SER A 372 14.56 2.96 4.68
N LEU A 373 13.85 1.83 4.81
CA LEU A 373 13.74 1.07 6.07
C LEU A 373 15.10 0.58 6.61
N GLY A 374 16.03 0.21 5.72
CA GLY A 374 17.40 -0.16 6.10
C GLY A 374 18.19 1.03 6.68
N PRO A 375 18.41 2.10 5.90
CA PRO A 375 19.21 3.25 6.34
C PRO A 375 18.55 4.15 7.40
N MET A 376 17.23 4.03 7.67
CA MET A 376 16.51 4.94 8.58
C MET A 376 17.16 5.07 9.97
N LEU A 377 17.73 3.97 10.51
CA LEU A 377 18.41 3.97 11.80
C LEU A 377 19.56 4.97 11.79
N GLY A 378 20.40 4.91 10.76
CA GLY A 378 21.56 5.77 10.66
C GLY A 378 21.19 7.23 10.38
N ILE A 379 20.16 7.47 9.57
CA ILE A 379 19.66 8.84 9.30
C ILE A 379 19.16 9.50 10.59
N CYS A 380 18.34 8.80 11.38
CA CYS A 380 17.84 9.36 12.64
C CYS A 380 18.96 9.65 13.64
N LEU A 381 19.98 8.78 13.72
CA LEU A 381 21.18 9.02 14.53
C LEU A 381 21.91 10.29 14.09
N LEU A 382 22.15 10.46 12.78
CA LEU A 382 22.85 11.63 12.25
C LEU A 382 22.07 12.92 12.48
N VAL A 383 20.76 12.93 12.23
CA VAL A 383 19.89 14.11 12.48
C VAL A 383 19.97 14.56 13.94
N ILE A 384 19.88 13.62 14.88
CA ILE A 384 20.00 13.94 16.32
C ILE A 384 21.40 14.50 16.63
N VAL A 385 22.46 13.91 16.09
CA VAL A 385 23.82 14.40 16.31
C VAL A 385 24.01 15.81 15.73
N LEU A 386 23.52 16.07 14.51
CA LEU A 386 23.61 17.40 13.90
C LEU A 386 22.95 18.46 14.79
N ILE A 387 21.79 18.17 15.37
CA ILE A 387 21.12 19.07 16.32
C ILE A 387 21.90 19.23 17.63
N ILE A 388 22.57 18.18 18.11
CA ILE A 388 23.44 18.24 19.29
C ILE A 388 24.61 19.20 19.05
N LEU A 389 25.22 19.12 17.86
CA LEU A 389 26.39 19.91 17.45
C LEU A 389 26.11 21.41 17.31
N LEU A 390 24.84 21.83 17.22
CA LEU A 390 24.46 23.26 17.19
C LEU A 390 24.73 24.00 18.52
N GLY A 391 25.12 23.29 19.59
CA GLY A 391 25.46 23.91 20.87
C GLY A 391 24.27 24.50 21.64
N TYR A 392 23.04 24.26 21.18
CA TYR A 392 21.83 24.77 21.83
C TYR A 392 21.53 24.13 23.20
N LYS A 393 20.70 24.81 24.01
CA LYS A 393 20.18 24.28 25.27
C LYS A 393 19.26 23.08 25.02
N ARG A 394 19.11 22.19 26.01
CA ARG A 394 18.28 20.97 25.87
C ARG A 394 16.85 21.26 25.42
N ILE A 395 16.23 22.34 25.91
CA ILE A 395 14.87 22.72 25.51
C ILE A 395 14.80 23.14 24.04
N GLN A 396 15.78 23.89 23.53
CA GLN A 396 15.85 24.31 22.13
C GLN A 396 16.04 23.10 21.22
N LYS A 397 16.91 22.16 21.61
CA LYS A 397 17.08 20.87 20.91
C LYS A 397 15.77 20.07 20.89
N SER A 398 15.03 20.06 22.00
CA SER A 398 13.73 19.39 22.11
C SER A 398 12.67 20.04 21.22
N VAL A 399 12.70 21.37 21.07
CA VAL A 399 11.81 22.10 20.15
C VAL A 399 12.13 21.73 18.70
N LEU A 400 13.41 21.74 18.29
CA LEU A 400 13.80 21.38 16.92
C LEU A 400 13.41 19.92 16.58
N LEU A 401 13.73 18.98 17.47
CA LEU A 401 13.33 17.57 17.30
C LEU A 401 11.82 17.40 17.36
N GLY A 402 11.13 18.19 18.19
CA GLY A 402 9.67 18.23 18.27
C GLY A 402 9.02 18.72 16.99
N ILE A 403 9.59 19.73 16.31
CA ILE A 403 9.12 20.19 15.00
C ILE A 403 9.25 19.08 13.96
N LEU A 404 10.41 18.41 13.88
CA LEU A 404 10.60 17.27 12.98
C LEU A 404 9.61 16.14 13.26
N LEU A 405 9.36 15.85 14.54
CA LEU A 405 8.37 14.87 14.98
C LEU A 405 6.95 15.28 14.56
N ALA A 406 6.55 16.53 14.79
CA ALA A 406 5.23 17.03 14.45
C ALA A 406 4.97 16.98 12.94
N LEU A 407 5.96 17.41 12.15
CA LEU A 407 5.89 17.37 10.69
C LEU A 407 5.76 15.93 10.17
N SER A 408 6.60 15.03 10.68
CA SER A 408 6.55 13.63 10.30
C SER A 408 5.23 12.98 10.70
N LEU A 409 4.75 13.22 11.93
CA LEU A 409 3.47 12.69 12.41
C LEU A 409 2.31 13.18 11.55
N SER A 410 2.30 14.48 11.23
CA SER A 410 1.29 15.08 10.38
C SER A 410 1.24 14.40 9.01
N THR A 411 2.39 14.20 8.36
CA THR A 411 2.45 13.52 7.05
C THR A 411 1.99 12.08 7.13
N GLN A 412 2.33 11.35 8.19
CA GLN A 412 1.88 9.97 8.39
C GLN A 412 0.36 9.89 8.57
N ILE A 413 -0.24 10.80 9.35
CA ILE A 413 -1.71 10.88 9.52
C ILE A 413 -2.41 11.18 8.19
N ARG A 414 -1.91 12.14 7.40
CA ARG A 414 -2.47 12.47 6.08
C ARG A 414 -2.36 11.28 5.12
N THR A 415 -1.22 10.60 5.14
CA THR A 415 -0.99 9.39 4.35
C THR A 415 -1.99 8.30 4.71
N VAL A 416 -2.19 8.00 5.99
CA VAL A 416 -3.18 7.02 6.46
C VAL A 416 -4.59 7.39 6.00
N ASN A 417 -4.96 8.68 6.07
CA ASN A 417 -6.26 9.13 5.57
C ASN A 417 -6.41 8.96 4.04
N ARG A 418 -5.33 9.13 3.27
CA ARG A 418 -5.32 8.85 1.83
C ARG A 418 -5.59 7.37 1.53
N TYR A 419 -4.97 6.45 2.29
CA TYR A 419 -5.26 5.01 2.19
C TYR A 419 -6.70 4.68 2.61
N ARG A 420 -7.23 5.32 3.67
CA ARG A 420 -8.63 5.18 4.10
C ARG A 420 -9.61 5.56 2.99
N LEU A 421 -9.44 6.75 2.39
CA LEU A 421 -10.26 7.21 1.27
C LEU A 421 -10.18 6.26 0.08
N ASN A 422 -8.97 5.76 -0.22
CA ASN A 422 -8.79 4.79 -1.28
C ASN A 422 -9.54 3.47 -1.02
N TRP A 423 -9.58 2.99 0.23
CA TRP A 423 -10.35 1.80 0.57
C TRP A 423 -11.86 1.99 0.39
N ASP A 424 -12.38 3.19 0.67
CA ASP A 424 -13.78 3.52 0.37
C ASP A 424 -14.05 3.42 -1.14
N ILE A 425 -13.15 3.93 -1.97
CA ILE A 425 -13.24 3.81 -3.43
C ILE A 425 -13.15 2.35 -3.90
N GLN A 426 -12.29 1.55 -3.27
CA GLN A 426 -12.19 0.12 -3.58
C GLN A 426 -13.51 -0.60 -3.31
N LYS A 427 -14.07 -0.43 -2.10
CA LYS A 427 -15.37 -1.03 -1.75
C LYS A 427 -16.46 -0.62 -2.74
N ASP A 428 -16.54 0.67 -3.06
CA ASP A 428 -17.51 1.21 -4.02
C ASP A 428 -17.35 0.54 -5.40
N TYR A 429 -16.12 0.50 -5.92
CA TYR A 429 -15.83 -0.15 -7.20
C TYR A 429 -16.22 -1.63 -7.22
N TYR A 430 -15.79 -2.42 -6.24
CA TYR A 430 -16.01 -3.87 -6.26
C TYR A 430 -17.48 -4.24 -6.03
N TRP A 431 -18.21 -3.48 -5.20
CA TRP A 431 -19.66 -3.68 -5.05
C TRP A 431 -20.43 -3.31 -6.31
N GLN A 432 -20.15 -2.15 -6.90
CA GLN A 432 -20.78 -1.76 -8.17
C GLN A 432 -20.45 -2.73 -9.30
N PHE A 433 -19.19 -3.16 -9.42
CA PHE A 433 -18.78 -4.15 -10.41
C PHE A 433 -19.53 -5.47 -10.18
N PHE A 434 -19.67 -5.92 -8.94
CA PHE A 434 -20.43 -7.13 -8.60
C PHE A 434 -21.92 -7.03 -8.93
N TRP A 435 -22.56 -5.88 -8.71
CA TRP A 435 -23.96 -5.67 -9.08
C TRP A 435 -24.18 -5.77 -10.60
N ARG A 436 -23.24 -5.22 -11.39
CA ARG A 436 -23.26 -5.21 -12.85
C ARG A 436 -22.84 -6.53 -13.48
N VAL A 437 -21.93 -7.22 -12.83
CA VAL A 437 -21.30 -8.47 -13.28
C VAL A 437 -21.44 -9.51 -12.17
N PRO A 438 -22.62 -10.12 -11.96
CA PRO A 438 -22.83 -11.06 -10.86
C PRO A 438 -21.94 -12.31 -10.95
N SER A 439 -21.64 -12.76 -12.17
CA SER A 439 -20.72 -13.85 -12.46
C SER A 439 -20.11 -13.69 -13.86
N MET A 440 -18.99 -14.36 -14.11
CA MET A 440 -18.23 -14.30 -15.37
C MET A 440 -17.82 -15.68 -15.87
N LYS A 441 -17.64 -15.82 -17.19
CA LYS A 441 -17.07 -17.03 -17.78
C LYS A 441 -15.54 -17.07 -17.53
N PRO A 442 -14.95 -18.24 -17.20
CA PRO A 442 -13.49 -18.37 -17.10
C PRO A 442 -12.77 -18.00 -18.39
N GLY A 443 -11.58 -17.39 -18.27
CA GLY A 443 -10.81 -16.86 -19.41
C GLY A 443 -11.16 -15.41 -19.76
N THR A 444 -11.95 -14.72 -18.92
CA THR A 444 -12.35 -13.33 -19.15
C THR A 444 -11.21 -12.36 -18.85
N ALA A 445 -10.78 -11.60 -19.85
CA ALA A 445 -9.86 -10.47 -19.68
C ALA A 445 -10.62 -9.20 -19.29
N LEU A 446 -10.16 -8.49 -18.25
CA LEU A 446 -10.72 -7.21 -17.82
C LEU A 446 -9.85 -6.08 -18.38
N PHE A 447 -10.26 -5.53 -19.52
CA PHE A 447 -9.55 -4.47 -20.22
C PHE A 447 -9.93 -3.10 -19.65
N GLY A 448 -9.42 -2.78 -18.46
CA GLY A 448 -9.68 -1.48 -17.84
C GLY A 448 -9.07 -0.34 -18.64
N THR A 449 -9.85 0.70 -18.95
CA THR A 449 -9.31 1.84 -19.71
C THR A 449 -8.13 2.50 -18.98
N LYS A 450 -8.20 2.50 -17.65
CA LYS A 450 -7.17 2.94 -16.71
C LYS A 450 -7.30 2.17 -15.39
N MET A 451 -6.37 2.40 -14.46
CA MET A 451 -6.51 1.89 -13.10
C MET A 451 -7.79 2.45 -12.45
N PRO A 452 -8.69 1.60 -11.89
CA PRO A 452 -9.95 2.06 -11.30
C PRO A 452 -9.74 2.92 -10.04
N PHE A 453 -8.62 2.73 -9.35
CA PHE A 453 -8.22 3.51 -8.18
C PHE A 453 -6.70 3.45 -8.00
N GLY A 454 -6.17 4.40 -7.21
CA GLY A 454 -4.73 4.48 -6.90
C GLY A 454 -4.28 3.50 -5.82
N LEU A 455 -3.01 3.62 -5.41
CA LEU A 455 -2.37 2.84 -4.33
C LEU A 455 -2.39 1.30 -4.51
N ILE A 456 -2.54 0.86 -5.75
CA ILE A 456 -2.51 -0.54 -6.15
C ILE A 456 -1.75 -0.70 -7.48
N ALA A 457 -1.43 -1.94 -7.84
CA ALA A 457 -0.97 -2.31 -9.17
C ALA A 457 -2.08 -2.99 -9.97
N ASP A 458 -1.88 -3.16 -11.27
CA ASP A 458 -2.81 -3.89 -12.15
C ASP A 458 -3.06 -5.32 -11.67
N TYR A 459 -2.01 -6.07 -11.33
CA TYR A 459 -2.14 -7.42 -10.76
C TYR A 459 -2.93 -7.46 -9.45
N SER A 460 -2.93 -6.38 -8.65
CA SER A 460 -3.73 -6.30 -7.43
C SER A 460 -5.22 -6.40 -7.74
N VAL A 461 -5.67 -5.79 -8.85
CA VAL A 461 -7.07 -5.90 -9.30
C VAL A 461 -7.37 -7.33 -9.73
N SER A 462 -6.46 -7.97 -10.48
CA SER A 462 -6.59 -9.39 -10.86
C SER A 462 -6.75 -10.28 -9.63
N TYR A 463 -5.91 -10.10 -8.61
CA TYR A 463 -5.97 -10.86 -7.36
C TYR A 463 -7.29 -10.68 -6.63
N ALA A 464 -7.76 -9.44 -6.47
CA ALA A 464 -9.06 -9.18 -5.87
C ALA A 464 -10.21 -9.81 -6.66
N MET A 465 -10.20 -9.68 -7.99
CA MET A 465 -11.25 -10.24 -8.86
C MET A 465 -11.31 -11.77 -8.75
N ASN A 466 -10.16 -12.45 -8.76
CA ASN A 466 -10.15 -13.90 -8.59
C ASN A 466 -10.53 -14.32 -7.16
N ALA A 467 -10.15 -13.54 -6.13
CA ALA A 467 -10.55 -13.80 -4.76
C ALA A 467 -12.07 -13.68 -4.54
N ILE A 468 -12.77 -12.88 -5.36
CA ILE A 468 -14.24 -12.73 -5.36
C ILE A 468 -14.90 -13.80 -6.24
N TYR A 469 -14.48 -13.92 -7.50
CA TYR A 469 -15.21 -14.65 -8.55
C TYR A 469 -14.77 -16.10 -8.77
N SER A 470 -13.70 -16.55 -8.11
CA SER A 470 -13.13 -17.89 -8.32
C SER A 470 -12.96 -18.63 -7.01
N PRO A 471 -14.01 -19.27 -6.48
CA PRO A 471 -13.90 -20.06 -5.25
C PRO A 471 -13.07 -21.34 -5.46
N ASP A 472 -13.05 -21.87 -6.69
CA ASP A 472 -12.33 -23.09 -7.06
C ASP A 472 -11.15 -22.75 -8.00
N MET A 473 -10.18 -21.97 -7.51
CA MET A 473 -9.03 -21.50 -8.28
C MET A 473 -8.03 -22.62 -8.62
N ASN A 474 -7.53 -22.59 -9.86
CA ASN A 474 -6.36 -23.35 -10.28
C ASN A 474 -5.22 -22.40 -10.65
N VAL A 475 -4.10 -22.45 -9.92
CA VAL A 475 -2.94 -21.58 -10.15
C VAL A 475 -2.35 -21.67 -11.56
N SER A 476 -2.51 -22.83 -12.23
CA SER A 476 -2.01 -23.04 -13.58
C SER A 476 -2.89 -22.38 -14.64
N HIS A 477 -4.13 -22.02 -14.30
CA HIS A 477 -5.12 -21.39 -15.17
C HIS A 477 -6.00 -20.45 -14.34
N ILE A 478 -5.48 -19.25 -14.08
CA ILE A 478 -6.24 -18.20 -13.41
C ILE A 478 -7.34 -17.72 -14.37
N PRO A 479 -8.61 -17.67 -13.94
CA PRO A 479 -9.73 -17.41 -14.84
C PRO A 479 -9.88 -15.94 -15.25
N TYR A 480 -9.42 -14.98 -14.44
CA TYR A 480 -9.61 -13.56 -14.70
C TYR A 480 -8.29 -12.80 -14.61
N TRP A 481 -8.07 -11.84 -15.51
CA TRP A 481 -6.91 -10.96 -15.39
C TRP A 481 -7.24 -9.55 -15.85
N PHE A 482 -6.83 -8.57 -15.05
CA PHE A 482 -6.98 -7.17 -15.31
C PHE A 482 -5.76 -6.61 -16.04
N PHE A 483 -6.04 -5.86 -17.10
CA PHE A 483 -5.05 -5.11 -17.85
C PHE A 483 -5.40 -3.63 -17.78
N SER A 484 -4.43 -2.81 -17.40
CA SER A 484 -4.51 -1.36 -17.65
C SER A 484 -4.24 -1.14 -19.14
N SER A 485 -5.29 -1.16 -19.96
CA SER A 485 -5.21 -1.36 -21.42
C SER A 485 -4.26 -0.38 -22.11
N MET A 486 -4.26 0.90 -21.73
CA MET A 486 -3.37 1.90 -22.32
C MET A 486 -1.88 1.65 -22.04
N ARG A 487 -1.54 0.98 -20.94
CA ARG A 487 -0.17 0.57 -20.60
C ARG A 487 0.21 -0.76 -21.26
N ALA A 488 -0.76 -1.66 -21.38
CA ALA A 488 -0.58 -3.01 -21.93
C ALA A 488 -0.58 -3.05 -23.47
N TYR A 489 -1.09 -2.01 -24.12
CA TYR A 489 -1.18 -1.90 -25.59
C TYR A 489 0.19 -2.02 -26.27
N GLY A 490 0.26 -2.85 -27.32
CA GLY A 490 1.47 -3.18 -28.06
C GLY A 490 2.41 -4.15 -27.34
N ASN A 491 2.07 -4.60 -26.14
CA ASN A 491 2.82 -5.60 -25.38
C ASN A 491 1.91 -6.79 -25.02
N ASP A 492 1.29 -6.78 -23.84
CA ASP A 492 0.41 -7.87 -23.38
C ASP A 492 -0.93 -7.88 -24.16
N ILE A 493 -1.36 -6.72 -24.66
CA ILE A 493 -2.49 -6.59 -25.59
C ILE A 493 -1.92 -6.14 -26.93
N PRO A 494 -1.88 -7.01 -27.97
CA PRO A 494 -1.21 -6.65 -29.22
C PRO A 494 -1.90 -5.50 -29.95
N ASP A 495 -3.23 -5.51 -30.02
CA ASP A 495 -4.06 -4.46 -30.61
C ASP A 495 -5.50 -4.54 -30.06
N PHE A 496 -6.31 -3.49 -30.25
CA PHE A 496 -7.73 -3.45 -29.87
C PHE A 496 -8.62 -3.96 -31.01
N VAL A 497 -8.30 -5.16 -31.51
CA VAL A 497 -9.13 -5.87 -32.49
C VAL A 497 -9.51 -7.25 -31.95
N PRO A 498 -10.66 -7.81 -32.36
CA PRO A 498 -11.09 -9.14 -31.92
C PRO A 498 -10.09 -10.26 -32.27
N ASP A 499 -10.23 -11.38 -31.55
CA ASP A 499 -9.58 -12.68 -31.79
C ASP A 499 -8.06 -12.73 -31.65
N LEU A 500 -7.46 -11.77 -30.95
CA LEU A 500 -6.04 -11.79 -30.62
C LEU A 500 -5.81 -12.50 -29.28
N PRO A 501 -4.78 -13.37 -29.17
CA PRO A 501 -4.46 -14.03 -27.91
C PRO A 501 -3.93 -13.02 -26.89
N VAL A 502 -4.40 -13.13 -25.65
CA VAL A 502 -3.93 -12.33 -24.52
C VAL A 502 -3.49 -13.30 -23.42
N ASN A 503 -2.19 -13.33 -23.17
CA ASN A 503 -1.57 -14.22 -22.19
C ASN A 503 -0.77 -13.40 -21.20
N TYR A 504 -0.87 -13.75 -19.92
CA TYR A 504 -0.08 -13.12 -18.87
C TYR A 504 0.41 -14.16 -17.88
N SER A 505 1.61 -13.97 -17.35
CA SER A 505 2.14 -14.85 -16.31
C SER A 505 2.87 -14.06 -15.25
N MET A 506 2.64 -14.41 -13.99
CA MET A 506 3.31 -13.83 -12.84
C MET A 506 3.72 -14.95 -11.88
N ARG A 507 5.04 -15.14 -11.71
CA ARG A 507 5.61 -16.27 -10.97
C ARG A 507 5.08 -17.61 -11.52
N ASN A 508 4.40 -18.42 -10.71
CA ASN A 508 3.75 -19.67 -11.12
C ASN A 508 2.32 -19.49 -11.64
N LEU A 509 1.76 -18.28 -11.62
CA LEU A 509 0.40 -17.99 -12.08
C LEU A 509 0.38 -17.76 -13.58
N ARG A 510 -0.64 -18.29 -14.25
CA ARG A 510 -0.84 -18.11 -15.70
C ARG A 510 -2.29 -17.79 -16.01
N PHE A 511 -2.48 -16.78 -16.84
CA PHE A 511 -3.75 -16.40 -17.44
C PHE A 511 -3.65 -16.57 -18.95
N THR A 512 -4.72 -17.10 -19.55
CA THR A 512 -4.87 -17.27 -20.99
C THR A 512 -6.27 -16.84 -21.40
N GLY A 513 -6.37 -15.89 -22.32
CA GLY A 513 -7.61 -15.39 -22.87
C GLY A 513 -7.43 -14.84 -24.29
N SER A 514 -8.39 -14.05 -24.75
CA SER A 514 -8.32 -13.35 -26.03
C SER A 514 -9.01 -12.00 -25.94
N THR A 515 -8.75 -11.11 -26.90
CA THR A 515 -9.47 -9.84 -27.03
C THR A 515 -10.97 -10.03 -27.28
N SER A 516 -11.39 -11.16 -27.85
CA SER A 516 -12.83 -11.53 -27.98
C SER A 516 -13.45 -12.05 -26.68
N ASN A 517 -12.63 -12.46 -25.72
CA ASN A 517 -13.08 -12.95 -24.42
C ASN A 517 -12.82 -11.90 -23.33
N GLY A 518 -12.99 -10.61 -23.65
CA GLY A 518 -12.77 -9.54 -22.69
C GLY A 518 -13.99 -8.68 -22.45
N ILE A 519 -14.02 -8.01 -21.30
CA ILE A 519 -14.95 -6.91 -21.02
C ILE A 519 -14.15 -5.67 -20.67
N VAL A 520 -14.73 -4.50 -20.93
CA VAL A 520 -14.04 -3.22 -20.81
C VAL A 520 -14.64 -2.41 -19.65
N PRO A 521 -14.18 -2.62 -18.40
CA PRO A 521 -14.61 -1.79 -17.29
C PRO A 521 -14.03 -0.37 -17.40
N HIS A 522 -14.90 0.62 -17.24
CA HIS A 522 -14.56 2.02 -17.15
C HIS A 522 -15.13 2.59 -15.85
N TYR A 523 -14.25 3.16 -15.03
CA TYR A 523 -14.64 3.75 -13.76
C TYR A 523 -13.83 5.01 -13.47
N LYS A 524 -14.52 6.01 -12.91
CA LYS A 524 -13.92 7.25 -12.41
C LYS A 524 -14.55 7.58 -11.07
N ALA A 525 -13.82 7.25 -10.01
CA ALA A 525 -14.25 7.43 -8.62
C ALA A 525 -14.87 8.81 -8.37
N GLY A 526 -16.07 8.82 -7.77
CA GLY A 526 -16.81 10.02 -7.40
C GLY A 526 -17.34 10.87 -8.57
N SER A 527 -17.20 10.42 -9.83
CA SER A 527 -17.72 11.13 -11.01
C SER A 527 -18.87 10.41 -11.70
N ALA A 528 -18.82 9.08 -11.77
CA ALA A 528 -19.84 8.25 -12.40
C ALA A 528 -19.77 6.83 -11.80
N CYS A 529 -20.85 6.07 -11.94
CA CYS A 529 -20.89 4.66 -11.57
C CYS A 529 -19.94 3.83 -12.46
N VAL A 530 -19.62 2.60 -12.04
CA VAL A 530 -18.89 1.63 -12.87
C VAL A 530 -19.65 1.38 -14.17
N ARG A 531 -18.95 1.33 -15.30
CA ARG A 531 -19.55 1.01 -16.60
C ARG A 531 -18.79 -0.12 -17.25
N ILE A 532 -19.49 -1.03 -17.91
CA ILE A 532 -18.88 -1.95 -18.85
C ILE A 532 -19.15 -1.36 -20.23
N LEU A 533 -18.09 -0.87 -20.89
CA LEU A 533 -18.23 -0.24 -22.19
C LEU A 533 -18.71 -1.26 -23.22
N LYS A 534 -19.47 -0.77 -24.20
CA LYS A 534 -20.01 -1.55 -25.31
C LYS A 534 -19.77 -0.84 -26.64
N PRO A 535 -19.77 -1.54 -27.78
CA PRO A 535 -19.51 -0.92 -29.09
C PRO A 535 -20.42 0.28 -29.39
N GLU A 536 -21.65 0.28 -28.85
CA GLU A 536 -22.66 1.34 -28.99
C GLU A 536 -22.25 2.64 -28.29
N ASP A 537 -21.32 2.61 -27.33
CA ASP A 537 -20.84 3.79 -26.61
C ASP A 537 -19.94 4.70 -27.48
N LYS A 538 -19.78 4.42 -28.78
CA LYS A 538 -18.84 5.10 -29.71
C LYS A 538 -18.98 6.62 -29.79
N TYR A 539 -20.14 7.17 -29.43
CA TYR A 539 -20.40 8.62 -29.43
C TYR A 539 -20.39 9.25 -28.05
N SER A 540 -20.09 8.48 -27.00
CA SER A 540 -20.02 8.96 -25.63
C SER A 540 -19.06 10.16 -25.49
N PRO A 541 -19.52 11.29 -24.92
CA PRO A 541 -18.64 12.45 -24.70
C PRO A 541 -17.56 12.20 -23.62
N PHE A 542 -17.62 11.07 -22.92
CA PHE A 542 -16.66 10.72 -21.87
C PHE A 542 -15.50 9.84 -22.35
N LEU A 543 -15.56 9.30 -23.56
CA LEU A 543 -14.55 8.37 -24.07
C LEU A 543 -13.55 9.06 -24.99
N THR A 544 -12.27 8.74 -24.82
CA THR A 544 -11.25 9.11 -25.82
C THR A 544 -11.37 8.24 -27.08
N PRO A 545 -10.79 8.64 -28.23
CA PRO A 545 -10.76 7.81 -29.43
C PRO A 545 -10.19 6.40 -29.20
N GLU A 546 -9.20 6.27 -28.32
CA GLU A 546 -8.61 4.99 -27.93
C GLU A 546 -9.56 4.16 -27.06
N GLU A 547 -10.29 4.79 -26.14
CA GLU A 547 -11.32 4.10 -25.34
C GLU A 547 -12.51 3.65 -26.19
N VAL A 548 -12.87 4.42 -27.23
CA VAL A 548 -13.88 4.00 -28.22
C VAL A 548 -13.42 2.77 -29.00
N LYS A 549 -12.14 2.74 -29.43
CA LYS A 549 -11.56 1.53 -30.07
C LYS A 549 -11.56 0.34 -29.11
N LEU A 550 -11.20 0.57 -27.85
CA LEU A 550 -11.20 -0.47 -26.83
C LEU A 550 -12.61 -1.03 -26.58
N ALA A 551 -13.64 -0.17 -26.57
CA ALA A 551 -15.03 -0.60 -26.42
C ALA A 551 -15.48 -1.59 -27.51
N GLN A 552 -14.87 -1.56 -28.71
CA GLN A 552 -15.19 -2.48 -29.82
C GLN A 552 -14.81 -3.94 -29.54
N ILE A 553 -13.87 -4.20 -28.62
CA ILE A 553 -13.49 -5.57 -28.21
C ILE A 553 -14.20 -6.02 -26.93
N SER A 554 -15.14 -5.23 -26.41
CA SER A 554 -15.92 -5.60 -25.23
C SER A 554 -16.99 -6.64 -25.61
N ASN A 555 -16.92 -7.82 -25.01
CA ASN A 555 -17.85 -8.92 -25.21
C ASN A 555 -18.71 -9.14 -23.96
N LEU A 556 -19.92 -8.60 -23.99
CA LEU A 556 -20.86 -8.71 -22.88
C LEU A 556 -21.33 -10.14 -22.59
N ASP A 557 -21.20 -11.08 -23.54
CA ASP A 557 -21.55 -12.50 -23.33
C ASP A 557 -20.65 -13.19 -22.30
N GLN A 558 -19.52 -12.57 -21.92
CA GLN A 558 -18.69 -13.05 -20.82
C GLN A 558 -19.37 -12.87 -19.45
N ILE A 559 -20.34 -11.97 -19.35
CA ILE A 559 -21.12 -11.69 -18.13
C ILE A 559 -22.28 -12.68 -18.05
N LEU A 560 -22.47 -13.28 -16.88
CA LEU A 560 -23.57 -14.18 -16.58
C LEU A 560 -24.61 -13.47 -15.70
N ARG A 561 -25.90 -13.60 -16.07
CA ARG A 561 -27.04 -12.91 -15.44
C ARG A 561 -27.14 -13.14 -13.94
N GLU A 562 -26.89 -14.37 -13.51
CA GLU A 562 -27.06 -14.80 -12.13
C GLU A 562 -25.78 -15.44 -11.61
N ASN A 563 -25.56 -15.28 -10.31
CA ASN A 563 -24.55 -16.02 -9.60
C ASN A 563 -25.17 -17.31 -9.04
N SER A 564 -24.78 -18.45 -9.59
CA SER A 564 -25.23 -19.76 -9.11
C SER A 564 -24.43 -20.31 -7.92
N ASP A 565 -23.29 -19.68 -7.57
CA ASP A 565 -22.44 -20.10 -6.47
C ASP A 565 -22.42 -19.03 -5.37
N THR A 566 -23.08 -19.32 -4.24
CA THR A 566 -23.17 -18.41 -3.10
C THR A 566 -21.81 -18.08 -2.46
N ARG A 567 -20.74 -18.81 -2.78
CA ARG A 567 -19.37 -18.49 -2.34
C ARG A 567 -18.79 -17.27 -3.07
N VAL A 568 -19.29 -16.96 -4.26
CA VAL A 568 -18.89 -15.77 -5.03
C VAL A 568 -19.58 -14.55 -4.42
N SER A 569 -18.84 -13.80 -3.59
CA SER A 569 -19.34 -12.60 -2.94
C SER A 569 -18.20 -11.66 -2.54
N PRO A 570 -18.34 -10.33 -2.71
CA PRO A 570 -17.40 -9.35 -2.16
C PRO A 570 -17.43 -9.27 -0.62
N GLU A 571 -18.48 -9.78 0.03
CA GLU A 571 -18.82 -9.48 1.43
C GLU A 571 -17.70 -9.84 2.42
N GLU A 572 -17.05 -10.99 2.22
CA GLU A 572 -16.02 -11.47 3.14
C GLU A 572 -14.80 -10.54 3.22
N ILE A 573 -14.51 -9.81 2.14
CA ILE A 573 -13.33 -8.93 2.03
C ILE A 573 -13.71 -7.46 2.22
N PHE A 574 -14.80 -7.02 1.58
CA PHE A 574 -15.22 -5.62 1.54
C PHE A 574 -16.24 -5.24 2.61
N GLY A 575 -16.71 -6.20 3.41
CA GLY A 575 -17.76 -6.01 4.39
C GLY A 575 -19.15 -6.12 3.76
N PRO A 576 -20.23 -5.87 4.53
CA PRO A 576 -21.61 -6.03 4.06
C PRO A 576 -21.90 -5.18 2.81
N GLU A 577 -22.89 -5.63 2.03
CA GLU A 577 -23.40 -4.88 0.89
C GLU A 577 -23.81 -3.46 1.34
N PRO A 578 -23.37 -2.40 0.62
CA PRO A 578 -23.74 -1.04 0.96
C PRO A 578 -25.22 -0.80 0.66
N GLU A 579 -25.78 0.26 1.25
CA GLU A 579 -27.15 0.69 0.97
C GLU A 579 -27.33 0.96 -0.53
N HIS A 580 -28.48 0.54 -1.06
CA HIS A 580 -28.78 0.68 -2.48
C HIS A 580 -29.11 2.13 -2.82
N ASP A 581 -28.18 2.78 -3.51
CA ASP A 581 -28.32 4.12 -4.06
C ASP A 581 -28.51 4.07 -5.59
N TRP A 582 -28.42 5.23 -6.25
CA TRP A 582 -28.51 5.34 -7.70
C TRP A 582 -27.65 4.31 -8.44
N CYS A 583 -26.39 4.11 -8.03
CA CYS A 583 -25.49 3.23 -8.74
C CYS A 583 -25.97 1.78 -8.69
N TYR A 584 -26.54 1.32 -7.58
CA TYR A 584 -27.15 -0.02 -7.50
C TYR A 584 -28.20 -0.23 -8.61
N PHE A 585 -29.18 0.67 -8.70
CA PHE A 585 -30.26 0.58 -9.67
C PHE A 585 -29.74 0.70 -11.10
N TYR A 586 -28.79 1.60 -11.34
CA TYR A 586 -28.12 1.74 -12.64
C TYR A 586 -27.42 0.44 -13.05
N GLN A 587 -26.64 -0.19 -12.16
CA GLN A 587 -25.95 -1.44 -12.49
C GLN A 587 -26.92 -2.59 -12.82
N LYS A 588 -28.03 -2.68 -12.07
CA LYS A 588 -29.07 -3.67 -12.34
C LYS A 588 -29.83 -3.39 -13.62
N ALA A 589 -30.10 -2.12 -13.93
CA ALA A 589 -30.76 -1.72 -15.16
C ALA A 589 -29.87 -1.99 -16.40
N GLU A 590 -28.56 -1.70 -16.36
CA GLU A 590 -27.64 -2.04 -17.45
C GLU A 590 -27.48 -3.56 -17.63
N LEU A 591 -27.48 -4.34 -16.55
CA LEU A 591 -27.50 -5.79 -16.65
C LEU A 591 -28.81 -6.30 -17.28
N ALA A 592 -29.96 -5.75 -16.89
CA ALA A 592 -31.26 -6.09 -17.49
C ALA A 592 -31.32 -5.69 -18.98
N ARG A 593 -30.78 -4.51 -19.33
CA ARG A 593 -30.66 -3.99 -20.71
C ARG A 593 -29.90 -4.98 -21.60
N GLN A 594 -28.81 -5.54 -21.09
CA GLN A 594 -28.02 -6.55 -21.82
C GLN A 594 -28.83 -7.79 -22.20
N TYR A 595 -29.82 -8.19 -21.40
CA TYR A 595 -30.69 -9.34 -21.68
C TYR A 595 -32.05 -8.97 -22.28
N GLY A 596 -32.27 -7.68 -22.62
CA GLY A 596 -33.54 -7.19 -23.16
C GLY A 596 -34.72 -7.27 -22.18
N ASP A 597 -34.44 -7.27 -20.86
CA ASP A 597 -35.46 -7.35 -19.82
C ASP A 597 -36.01 -5.95 -19.47
N TRP A 598 -36.82 -5.41 -20.37
CA TRP A 598 -37.33 -4.04 -20.30
C TRP A 598 -38.32 -3.84 -19.14
N GLU A 599 -39.07 -4.87 -18.74
CA GLU A 599 -39.98 -4.83 -17.60
C GLU A 599 -39.22 -4.56 -16.30
N THR A 600 -38.13 -5.31 -16.05
CA THR A 600 -37.27 -5.10 -14.90
C THR A 600 -36.67 -3.69 -14.87
N ILE A 601 -36.26 -3.14 -16.02
CA ILE A 601 -35.71 -1.77 -16.08
C ILE A 601 -36.76 -0.74 -15.65
N VAL A 602 -38.00 -0.88 -16.11
CA VAL A 602 -39.10 0.03 -15.72
C VAL A 602 -39.41 -0.09 -14.24
N GLU A 603 -39.43 -1.30 -13.67
CA GLU A 603 -39.62 -1.50 -12.23
C GLU A 603 -38.51 -0.84 -11.39
N LEU A 604 -37.25 -0.96 -11.83
CA LEU A 604 -36.11 -0.30 -11.20
C LEU A 604 -36.22 1.23 -11.34
N GLY A 605 -36.64 1.72 -12.51
CA GLY A 605 -36.84 3.14 -12.79
C GLY A 605 -37.93 3.77 -11.91
N ASP A 606 -39.07 3.08 -11.74
CA ASP A 606 -40.17 3.53 -10.90
C ASP A 606 -39.73 3.60 -9.41
N GLN A 607 -38.88 2.66 -8.96
CA GLN A 607 -38.27 2.69 -7.62
C GLN A 607 -37.31 3.86 -7.44
N VAL A 608 -36.48 4.13 -8.43
CA VAL A 608 -35.54 5.25 -8.44
C VAL A 608 -36.27 6.59 -8.34
N GLU A 609 -37.34 6.77 -9.13
CA GLU A 609 -38.17 7.98 -9.07
C GLU A 609 -38.84 8.14 -7.70
N LYS A 610 -39.42 7.05 -7.17
CA LYS A 610 -40.07 7.05 -5.85
C LYS A 610 -39.12 7.44 -4.70
N ASN A 611 -37.87 7.00 -4.78
CA ASN A 611 -36.86 7.29 -3.75
C ASN A 611 -36.08 8.60 -4.02
N GLY A 612 -36.31 9.26 -5.16
CA GLY A 612 -35.65 10.51 -5.51
C GLY A 612 -34.15 10.36 -5.80
N PHE A 613 -33.70 9.18 -6.24
CA PHE A 613 -32.30 8.97 -6.62
C PHE A 613 -32.00 9.62 -7.98
N THR A 614 -30.80 10.17 -8.13
CA THR A 614 -30.37 10.87 -9.34
C THR A 614 -28.94 10.49 -9.72
N PRO A 615 -28.61 10.42 -11.02
CA PRO A 615 -27.26 10.15 -11.48
C PRO A 615 -26.32 11.33 -11.29
N ALA A 616 -25.02 11.03 -11.35
CA ALA A 616 -23.99 12.05 -11.47
C ALA A 616 -23.82 12.55 -12.92
N VAL A 617 -24.10 11.69 -13.91
CA VAL A 617 -23.94 12.00 -15.34
C VAL A 617 -25.13 11.53 -16.17
N GLY A 618 -25.45 12.27 -17.24
CA GLY A 618 -26.64 12.04 -18.07
C GLY A 618 -26.68 10.67 -18.74
N MET A 619 -25.51 10.12 -19.07
CA MET A 619 -25.34 8.79 -19.67
C MET A 619 -25.90 7.64 -18.82
N GLU A 620 -25.97 7.81 -17.50
CA GLU A 620 -26.54 6.80 -16.61
C GLU A 620 -28.07 6.69 -16.74
N TYR A 621 -28.73 7.64 -17.42
CA TYR A 621 -30.16 7.53 -17.73
C TYR A 621 -30.45 6.65 -18.94
N GLU A 622 -29.48 6.37 -19.80
CA GLU A 622 -29.68 5.59 -21.04
C GLU A 622 -30.43 4.26 -20.87
N PRO A 623 -30.10 3.38 -19.89
CA PRO A 623 -30.86 2.14 -19.72
C PRO A 623 -32.33 2.40 -19.44
N PHE A 624 -32.65 3.40 -18.62
CA PHE A 624 -34.02 3.76 -18.28
C PHE A 624 -34.75 4.39 -19.47
N ILE A 625 -34.09 5.25 -20.25
CA ILE A 625 -34.66 5.83 -21.48
C ILE A 625 -35.09 4.70 -22.43
N GLU A 626 -34.20 3.75 -22.72
CA GLU A 626 -34.53 2.60 -23.56
C GLU A 626 -35.65 1.73 -22.94
N GLY A 627 -35.55 1.40 -21.65
CA GLY A 627 -36.57 0.58 -20.98
C GLY A 627 -37.97 1.16 -21.00
N TYR A 628 -38.11 2.46 -20.73
CA TYR A 628 -39.41 3.14 -20.80
C TYR A 628 -39.95 3.20 -22.24
N ALA A 629 -39.08 3.47 -23.22
CA ALA A 629 -39.46 3.48 -24.63
C ALA A 629 -39.96 2.11 -25.10
N HIS A 630 -39.24 1.03 -24.78
CA HIS A 630 -39.64 -0.35 -25.11
C HIS A 630 -40.96 -0.79 -24.48
N GLN A 631 -41.37 -0.17 -23.37
CA GLN A 631 -42.65 -0.41 -22.71
C GLN A 631 -43.75 0.59 -23.11
N GLY A 632 -43.51 1.42 -24.14
CA GLY A 632 -44.47 2.40 -24.64
C GLY A 632 -44.68 3.63 -23.74
N LYS A 633 -43.87 3.79 -22.68
CA LYS A 633 -43.87 4.96 -21.79
C LYS A 633 -43.03 6.10 -22.40
N TRP A 634 -43.39 6.53 -23.61
CA TRP A 634 -42.61 7.46 -24.44
C TRP A 634 -42.39 8.85 -23.83
N GLU A 635 -43.40 9.41 -23.15
CA GLU A 635 -43.27 10.71 -22.48
C GLU A 635 -42.18 10.67 -21.40
N THR A 636 -42.14 9.62 -20.59
CA THR A 636 -41.11 9.42 -19.56
C THR A 636 -39.72 9.28 -20.19
N ALA A 637 -39.59 8.49 -21.26
CA ALA A 637 -38.34 8.35 -22.00
C ALA A 637 -37.84 9.69 -22.55
N TYR A 638 -38.73 10.52 -23.12
CA TYR A 638 -38.42 11.86 -23.60
C TYR A 638 -37.97 12.79 -22.46
N LEU A 639 -38.68 12.81 -21.33
CA LEU A 639 -38.31 13.63 -20.18
C LEU A 639 -36.95 13.25 -19.60
N LEU A 640 -36.64 11.96 -19.51
CA LEU A 640 -35.33 11.47 -19.09
C LEU A 640 -34.23 11.84 -20.09
N THR A 641 -34.53 11.79 -21.39
CA THR A 641 -33.60 12.23 -22.45
C THR A 641 -33.21 13.69 -22.28
N LYS A 642 -34.18 14.57 -21.99
CA LYS A 642 -33.90 15.98 -21.70
C LYS A 642 -33.06 16.14 -20.44
N LYS A 643 -33.42 15.46 -19.35
CA LYS A 643 -32.63 15.46 -18.11
C LYS A 643 -31.19 15.00 -18.35
N ALA A 644 -30.99 13.97 -19.16
CA ALA A 644 -29.67 13.47 -19.52
C ALA A 644 -28.84 14.51 -20.27
N ASN A 645 -29.45 15.16 -21.28
CA ASN A 645 -28.79 16.20 -22.06
C ASN A 645 -28.48 17.46 -21.25
N ASP A 646 -29.36 17.86 -20.34
CA ASP A 646 -29.16 19.03 -19.48
C ASP A 646 -28.10 18.76 -18.39
N LEU A 647 -28.02 17.52 -17.90
CA LEU A 647 -27.07 17.13 -16.86
C LEU A 647 -25.64 17.00 -17.39
N THR A 648 -25.45 16.68 -18.67
CA THR A 648 -24.13 16.45 -19.23
C THR A 648 -23.97 17.08 -20.61
N ASN A 649 -22.95 17.94 -20.72
CA ASN A 649 -22.62 18.61 -21.98
C ASN A 649 -22.28 17.60 -23.08
N ASN A 650 -22.68 17.94 -24.31
CA ASN A 650 -22.39 17.17 -25.54
C ASN A 650 -23.02 15.77 -25.60
N MET A 651 -24.07 15.49 -24.82
CA MET A 651 -24.83 14.23 -24.91
C MET A 651 -25.68 14.09 -26.17
N GLY A 652 -26.00 15.20 -26.85
CA GLY A 652 -26.92 15.20 -28.00
C GLY A 652 -26.62 14.14 -29.05
N LYS A 653 -25.35 13.94 -29.43
CA LYS A 653 -24.98 12.93 -30.44
C LYS A 653 -25.26 11.49 -29.96
N THR A 654 -24.92 11.16 -28.72
CA THR A 654 -25.20 9.84 -28.12
C THR A 654 -26.70 9.59 -28.03
N LEU A 655 -27.45 10.56 -27.49
CA LEU A 655 -28.89 10.41 -27.30
C LEU A 655 -29.62 10.31 -28.65
N CYS A 656 -29.23 11.08 -29.66
CA CYS A 656 -29.75 10.92 -31.02
C CYS A 656 -29.50 9.51 -31.58
N TYR A 657 -28.30 8.96 -31.34
CA TYR A 657 -27.96 7.62 -31.76
C TYR A 657 -28.80 6.55 -31.03
N ASP A 658 -28.98 6.69 -29.71
CA ASP A 658 -29.82 5.78 -28.93
C ASP A 658 -31.27 5.79 -29.40
N TRP A 659 -31.84 6.98 -29.67
CA TRP A 659 -33.21 7.08 -30.18
C TRP A 659 -33.38 6.53 -31.59
N ASN A 660 -32.37 6.67 -32.47
CA ASN A 660 -32.41 6.02 -33.78
C ASN A 660 -32.40 4.49 -33.67
N ARG A 661 -31.72 3.94 -32.66
CA ARG A 661 -31.73 2.49 -32.39
C ARG A 661 -33.08 1.97 -31.88
N LEU A 662 -33.96 2.85 -31.41
CA LEU A 662 -35.32 2.49 -31.00
C LEU A 662 -36.29 2.39 -32.19
N GLU A 663 -35.90 2.82 -33.39
CA GLU A 663 -36.73 2.79 -34.61
C GLU A 663 -37.34 1.41 -34.93
N PRO A 664 -36.65 0.26 -34.75
CA PRO A 664 -37.24 -1.07 -34.96
C PRO A 664 -38.34 -1.45 -33.96
N VAL A 665 -38.42 -0.75 -32.82
CA VAL A 665 -39.41 -0.95 -31.75
C VAL A 665 -40.68 -0.15 -32.02
N ILE A 666 -40.56 0.89 -32.86
CA ILE A 666 -41.67 1.70 -33.31
C ILE A 666 -42.47 0.87 -34.31
N HIS A 667 -43.69 0.49 -33.94
CA HIS A 667 -44.58 -0.18 -34.86
C HIS A 667 -44.99 0.81 -35.97
N GLU A 668 -44.89 0.40 -37.24
CA GLU A 668 -45.22 1.23 -38.43
C GLU A 668 -46.60 1.92 -38.35
N ASN A 669 -47.51 1.44 -37.51
CA ASN A 669 -48.87 1.96 -37.34
C ASN A 669 -49.11 2.72 -36.01
N ASP A 670 -48.09 2.93 -35.17
CA ASP A 670 -48.21 3.72 -33.94
C ASP A 670 -47.78 5.17 -34.20
N ALA A 671 -48.74 6.03 -34.54
CA ALA A 671 -48.49 7.44 -34.78
C ALA A 671 -47.94 8.18 -33.55
N ALA A 672 -48.23 7.69 -32.34
CA ALA A 672 -47.79 8.33 -31.10
C ALA A 672 -46.28 8.17 -30.87
N SER A 673 -45.70 7.01 -31.17
CA SER A 673 -44.26 6.80 -31.04
C SER A 673 -43.44 7.61 -32.05
N HIS A 674 -43.92 7.77 -33.29
CA HIS A 674 -43.28 8.62 -34.29
C HIS A 674 -43.23 10.10 -33.87
N GLU A 675 -44.30 10.63 -33.26
CA GLU A 675 -44.32 12.02 -32.76
C GLU A 675 -43.22 12.27 -31.71
N TRP A 676 -43.01 11.31 -30.79
CA TRP A 676 -41.98 11.44 -29.76
C TRP A 676 -40.56 11.39 -30.34
N VAL A 677 -40.31 10.55 -31.35
CA VAL A 677 -39.03 10.51 -32.04
C VAL A 677 -38.75 11.81 -32.77
N ASP A 678 -39.70 12.32 -33.55
CA ASP A 678 -39.56 13.60 -34.26
C ASP A 678 -39.27 14.75 -33.28
N ARG A 679 -39.94 14.73 -32.13
CA ARG A 679 -39.73 15.71 -31.07
C ARG A 679 -38.32 15.65 -30.48
N VAL A 680 -37.80 14.45 -30.19
CA VAL A 680 -36.42 14.28 -29.73
C VAL A 680 -35.43 14.73 -30.80
N GLN A 681 -35.67 14.34 -32.06
CA GLN A 681 -34.81 14.70 -33.18
C GLN A 681 -34.71 16.22 -33.38
N SER A 682 -35.83 16.93 -33.24
CA SER A 682 -35.89 18.39 -33.27
C SER A 682 -35.19 19.01 -32.05
N ASP A 683 -35.53 18.58 -30.83
CA ASP A 683 -35.04 19.21 -29.60
C ASP A 683 -33.53 19.02 -29.41
N LEU A 684 -32.97 17.88 -29.82
CA LEU A 684 -31.54 17.60 -29.78
C LEU A 684 -30.79 18.06 -31.05
N ASN A 685 -31.50 18.64 -32.03
CA ASN A 685 -30.98 19.01 -33.34
C ASN A 685 -30.21 17.87 -34.04
N CYS A 686 -30.77 16.65 -34.05
CA CYS A 686 -30.05 15.45 -34.51
C CYS A 686 -29.52 15.54 -35.95
N GLN A 687 -30.16 16.34 -36.81
CA GLN A 687 -29.74 16.57 -38.20
C GLN A 687 -28.30 17.12 -38.32
N GLN A 688 -27.79 17.83 -37.29
CA GLN A 688 -26.43 18.37 -37.30
C GLN A 688 -25.34 17.30 -37.21
N PHE A 689 -25.69 16.09 -36.75
CA PHE A 689 -24.74 15.00 -36.53
C PHE A 689 -24.60 14.05 -37.73
N GLY A 690 -25.34 14.30 -38.81
CA GLY A 690 -25.37 13.45 -40.00
C GLY A 690 -26.18 12.17 -39.78
N ASN A 691 -26.06 11.22 -40.72
CA ASN A 691 -26.76 9.95 -40.61
C ASN A 691 -26.07 9.09 -39.53
N LEU A 692 -26.80 8.78 -38.45
CA LEU A 692 -26.31 8.00 -37.30
C LEU A 692 -26.71 6.52 -37.38
N SER A 693 -27.25 6.06 -38.52
CA SER A 693 -27.44 4.64 -38.82
C SER A 693 -26.09 3.96 -39.00
N ASP A 694 -25.88 2.83 -38.31
CA ASP A 694 -24.59 2.12 -38.21
C ASP A 694 -23.78 1.99 -39.51
#